data_AF-A0A7Y5KDV3-F1
#
_entry.id   AF-A0A7Y5KDV3-F1
#
_cell.length_a   1.000
_cell.length_b   1.000
_cell.length_c   1.000
_cell.angle_alpha   90.00
_cell.angle_beta   90.00
_cell.angle_gamma   90.00
#
_symmetry.space_group_name_H-M   'P 1'
#
loop_
_entity.id
_entity.type
_entity.pdbx_description
1 polymer ?
#
loop_
_entity_poly.entity_id
_entity_poly.type
_entity_poly.pdbx_seq_one_letter_code
_entity_poly.pdbx_strand_id
1 'polypeptide(L)'
;MKISVFLLATALSLCTTATLLAQAQNLQSTPRQLLRVETRTLAQPTLQKFLELNLDVTDFDAEQHSFEIIATPSEREQLERLGVRYRVLNENLEAYAQTLRAQGYLDHFHDYSRTLTELQDAEELYPALAKLVDIGDSWEKTQGLADRDIWALKISDNVQNEEGEPEVLIMGNHHAREIITPGIVLDYMNYLLENYGSDPYVTHLVNNREIWLLPTVNPDGLDYVFQQDLWWRKNRRNNGNGSYGVDLNRNYGFKWGYDNVGSSPNGYSETYRGTAAFSEPETAALRDFVSAHRFRVSLSYHSYGRWMIYPWGYVQQTTPDHASFVALADSLIFYNHYRRGLSGETVGYGVNGDSDDWLYGEQSTKNKILAMTPEVGNAFHPDTTQIAGLILENRGANLFLTYAAGEEPIVTHQPLSDTEDSVGPYRVVAKISSPIVLTQPVSLAHDKILLHYNTTGAPPFQSVPMSATGNPQEYAGEIPGVGEDQQVYYFISAADDSGRTGHAPRAASGGAYFAFHVGADNIAPVVVHRPLGNQSVRRNTFAFHAQVTDNTGVATVQLFYRQNAGAWSEVEMTAPAQDEYEASVQPASAQVGDRFDYYLLATDNSARANTARLPATEHYSFTIVNSLLYDFEPDDGDLITTNPSDWEWGAPTSGPQQAFSGAKVWATKLGGNYSDLSDSKLDLPPIDLTNVQNSTLTFWHWYVMEHSDGTYWDGGNVKISVNGGPFEIITPEGGYDGIVTSPDPVNVLLNEPVFGGPATNGNVWQQEVFDLSAYAGQTIALRFHFGSDGYVTEPGWYIDDVEITLGGSQAPVIINTTRWRNTNNLAGPYLVASHITDDGNTHTAVLKYSTDNGANHVALAMSRLAGSDDFSANIPGQLAETEVRYYVEAKDDDGNLTRDPANAPLGFYHFMVTNRVADIDVQPEQLAFNLGPGSVAVDSLLVFNLGLLDLHFTITDTVTTALQAIHAADNAYGDLVQRLRLNEKAAPSHTAQRAVKHTLFMLRNAPRGAAVSWLQVGIDSALVEGEQRLVVPLLVNTAGLQDGTHLAQIVFHSNDPDEPVTTVPVELVIRGTGVGEHSAAPPQTIALRQSQPNPFRGSTMIQYELPVGISGEIKLAIYNLLGQQVRVLVQGE
;
A
#
# COMPACT_ATOMS: atom_id res chain seq x y z
N MET A 1 -39.66 -67.74 -47.84
CA MET A 1 -40.80 -67.47 -46.95
C MET A 1 -40.64 -68.35 -45.71
N LYS A 2 -40.68 -67.77 -44.50
CA LYS A 2 -40.34 -68.33 -43.16
C LYS A 2 -38.95 -67.99 -42.61
N ILE A 3 -38.64 -66.69 -42.48
CA ILE A 3 -37.70 -66.15 -41.49
C ILE A 3 -38.34 -64.86 -40.94
N SER A 4 -39.35 -64.99 -40.06
CA SER A 4 -39.96 -63.80 -39.40
C SER A 4 -40.60 -64.08 -38.05
N VAL A 5 -40.34 -65.21 -37.38
CA VAL A 5 -40.99 -65.52 -36.08
C VAL A 5 -40.00 -65.81 -34.94
N PHE A 6 -38.69 -65.86 -35.20
CA PHE A 6 -37.68 -66.14 -34.15
C PHE A 6 -36.91 -64.93 -33.62
N LEU A 7 -37.17 -63.72 -34.14
CA LEU A 7 -36.46 -62.49 -33.74
C LEU A 7 -37.26 -61.58 -32.77
N LEU A 8 -38.53 -61.89 -32.49
CA LEU A 8 -39.34 -61.10 -31.54
C LEU A 8 -39.33 -61.63 -30.10
N ALA A 9 -38.92 -62.88 -29.87
CA ALA A 9 -38.91 -63.49 -28.53
C ALA A 9 -37.58 -63.26 -27.77
N THR A 10 -36.47 -63.03 -28.46
CA THR A 10 -35.16 -62.74 -27.84
C THR A 10 -34.94 -61.26 -27.56
N ALA A 11 -35.59 -60.35 -28.30
CA ALA A 11 -35.50 -58.91 -28.04
C ALA A 11 -36.29 -58.46 -26.79
N LEU A 12 -37.41 -59.13 -26.46
CA LEU A 12 -38.20 -58.81 -25.27
C LEU A 12 -37.58 -59.33 -23.97
N SER A 13 -36.78 -60.40 -24.02
CA SER A 13 -36.08 -60.96 -22.86
C SER A 13 -34.78 -60.22 -22.52
N LEU A 14 -34.09 -59.62 -23.50
CA LEU A 14 -32.87 -58.84 -23.28
C LEU A 14 -33.16 -57.40 -22.85
N CYS A 15 -34.25 -56.79 -23.32
CA CYS A 15 -34.68 -55.48 -22.82
C CYS A 15 -35.18 -55.55 -21.38
N THR A 16 -35.89 -56.62 -20.99
CA THR A 16 -36.40 -56.78 -19.62
C THR A 16 -35.30 -57.14 -18.62
N THR A 17 -34.28 -57.93 -18.98
CA THR A 17 -33.13 -58.18 -18.08
C THR A 17 -32.18 -57.00 -17.97
N ALA A 18 -32.03 -56.17 -19.01
CA ALA A 18 -31.23 -54.94 -18.93
C ALA A 18 -31.93 -53.83 -18.15
N THR A 19 -33.26 -53.72 -18.23
CA THR A 19 -34.02 -52.81 -17.34
C THR A 19 -34.14 -53.37 -15.92
N LEU A 20 -34.17 -54.68 -15.70
CA LEU A 20 -34.14 -55.27 -14.35
C LEU A 20 -32.75 -55.22 -13.70
N LEU A 21 -31.65 -55.24 -14.46
CA LEU A 21 -30.29 -55.01 -13.94
C LEU A 21 -30.01 -53.51 -13.70
N ALA A 22 -30.52 -52.62 -14.55
CA ALA A 22 -30.50 -51.17 -14.30
C ALA A 22 -31.45 -50.75 -13.16
N GLN A 23 -32.56 -51.47 -12.94
CA GLN A 23 -33.45 -51.28 -11.79
C GLN A 23 -32.96 -51.98 -10.52
N ALA A 24 -32.10 -53.00 -10.62
CA ALA A 24 -31.45 -53.62 -9.46
C ALA A 24 -30.20 -52.85 -8.98
N GLN A 25 -29.57 -52.05 -9.84
CA GLN A 25 -28.55 -51.06 -9.43
C GLN A 25 -29.17 -49.75 -8.91
N ASN A 26 -30.48 -49.57 -9.08
CA ASN A 26 -31.29 -48.51 -8.49
C ASN A 26 -32.05 -49.04 -7.26
N LEU A 27 -31.33 -49.69 -6.35
CA LEU A 27 -31.84 -49.89 -4.99
C LEU A 27 -32.18 -48.51 -4.46
N GLN A 28 -33.48 -48.25 -4.29
CA GLN A 28 -34.05 -47.05 -3.69
C GLN A 28 -33.54 -46.90 -2.24
N SER A 29 -32.28 -46.49 -2.04
CA SER A 29 -31.93 -45.75 -0.85
C SER A 29 -32.52 -44.37 -1.06
N THR A 30 -33.53 -44.04 -0.26
CA THR A 30 -34.05 -42.67 -0.21
C THR A 30 -32.85 -41.72 0.02
N PRO A 31 -32.77 -40.58 -0.70
CA PRO A 31 -31.60 -39.72 -0.68
C PRO A 31 -31.25 -39.23 0.73
N ARG A 32 -29.97 -38.91 0.96
CA ARG A 32 -29.52 -38.31 2.22
C ARG A 32 -30.13 -36.92 2.37
N GLN A 33 -30.47 -36.58 3.60
CA GLN A 33 -31.05 -35.28 3.94
C GLN A 33 -30.20 -34.53 4.93
N LEU A 34 -30.17 -33.21 4.77
CA LEU A 34 -29.67 -32.31 5.81
C LEU A 34 -30.83 -31.99 6.75
N LEU A 35 -30.67 -32.32 8.02
CA LEU A 35 -31.67 -32.11 9.07
C LEU A 35 -31.11 -31.18 10.14
N ARG A 36 -31.93 -30.25 10.64
CA ARG A 36 -31.69 -29.54 11.90
C ARG A 36 -32.44 -30.22 13.02
N VAL A 37 -31.73 -30.74 14.01
CA VAL A 37 -32.22 -31.51 15.14
C VAL A 37 -32.27 -30.62 16.38
N GLU A 38 -33.45 -30.51 16.99
CA GLU A 38 -33.65 -29.70 18.21
C GLU A 38 -33.31 -30.51 19.46
N THR A 39 -32.26 -30.13 20.19
CA THR A 39 -31.83 -30.87 21.40
C THR A 39 -32.12 -30.15 22.71
N ARG A 40 -32.43 -28.84 22.67
CA ARG A 40 -32.70 -27.99 23.84
C ARG A 40 -33.69 -28.58 24.86
N THR A 41 -34.70 -29.31 24.39
CA THR A 41 -35.77 -29.86 25.23
C THR A 41 -35.58 -31.33 25.60
N LEU A 42 -34.51 -31.98 25.13
CA LEU A 42 -34.26 -33.39 25.39
C LEU A 42 -33.79 -33.60 26.84
N ALA A 43 -34.36 -34.62 27.50
CA ALA A 43 -33.84 -35.08 28.77
C ALA A 43 -32.45 -35.71 28.58
N GLN A 44 -31.57 -35.58 29.58
CA GLN A 44 -30.18 -36.07 29.54
C GLN A 44 -30.03 -37.52 29.01
N PRO A 45 -30.85 -38.52 29.41
CA PRO A 45 -30.73 -39.88 28.86
C PRO A 45 -31.04 -39.98 27.36
N THR A 46 -31.90 -39.11 26.83
CA THR A 46 -32.24 -39.07 25.40
C THR A 46 -31.15 -38.34 24.61
N LEU A 47 -30.63 -37.24 25.15
CA LEU A 47 -29.48 -36.53 24.56
C LEU A 47 -28.26 -37.45 24.46
N GLN A 48 -27.96 -38.21 25.53
CA GLN A 48 -26.87 -39.18 25.52
C GLN A 48 -27.04 -40.24 24.43
N LYS A 49 -28.25 -40.81 24.28
CA LYS A 49 -28.55 -41.78 23.23
C LYS A 49 -28.43 -41.19 21.83
N PHE A 50 -28.83 -39.91 21.65
CA PHE A 50 -28.66 -39.20 20.40
C PHE A 50 -27.18 -39.08 20.03
N LEU A 51 -26.32 -38.68 20.97
CA LEU A 51 -24.88 -38.58 20.76
C LEU A 51 -24.22 -39.95 20.47
N GLU A 52 -24.71 -41.02 21.10
CA GLU A 52 -24.26 -42.41 20.86
C GLU A 52 -24.64 -42.96 19.48
N LEU A 53 -25.59 -42.33 18.76
CA LEU A 53 -25.88 -42.71 17.37
C LEU A 53 -24.71 -42.38 16.44
N ASN A 54 -23.79 -41.49 16.83
CA ASN A 54 -22.63 -41.10 16.04
C ASN A 54 -23.02 -40.67 14.61
N LEU A 55 -24.06 -39.83 14.54
CA LEU A 55 -24.56 -39.25 13.30
C LEU A 55 -23.54 -38.29 12.71
N ASP A 56 -23.66 -38.06 11.41
CA ASP A 56 -22.80 -37.15 10.66
C ASP A 56 -23.20 -35.69 10.95
N VAL A 57 -22.67 -35.15 12.06
CA VAL A 57 -22.88 -33.77 12.47
C VAL A 57 -22.11 -32.82 11.57
N THR A 58 -22.82 -31.86 10.98
CA THR A 58 -22.27 -30.83 10.10
C THR A 58 -22.09 -29.50 10.80
N ASP A 59 -22.95 -29.18 11.78
CA ASP A 59 -22.87 -27.94 12.57
C ASP A 59 -23.54 -28.10 13.94
N PHE A 60 -23.19 -27.23 14.87
CA PHE A 60 -23.84 -27.08 16.16
C PHE A 60 -24.11 -25.60 16.48
N ASP A 61 -25.39 -25.26 16.60
CA ASP A 61 -25.82 -23.97 17.10
C ASP A 61 -25.88 -24.02 18.64
N ALA A 62 -24.85 -23.46 19.27
CA ALA A 62 -24.71 -23.42 20.73
C ALA A 62 -25.82 -22.61 21.43
N GLU A 63 -26.41 -21.61 20.77
CA GLU A 63 -27.45 -20.76 21.36
C GLU A 63 -28.82 -21.46 21.31
N GLN A 64 -29.10 -22.10 20.18
CA GLN A 64 -30.35 -22.84 19.96
C GLN A 64 -30.30 -24.24 20.56
N HIS A 65 -29.11 -24.74 20.93
CA HIS A 65 -28.86 -26.14 21.26
C HIS A 65 -29.46 -27.07 20.18
N SER A 66 -29.05 -26.84 18.93
CA SER A 66 -29.47 -27.66 17.80
C SER A 66 -28.29 -28.14 16.97
N PHE A 67 -28.40 -29.35 16.44
CA PHE A 67 -27.39 -29.94 15.57
C PHE A 67 -27.88 -29.97 14.14
N GLU A 68 -27.03 -29.63 13.18
CA GLU A 68 -27.25 -29.98 11.79
C GLU A 68 -26.57 -31.31 11.48
N ILE A 69 -27.28 -32.22 10.83
CA ILE A 69 -26.78 -33.56 10.53
C ILE A 69 -27.13 -33.96 9.09
N ILE A 70 -26.23 -34.70 8.45
CA ILE A 70 -26.56 -35.47 7.26
C ILE A 70 -27.09 -36.83 7.72
N ALA A 71 -28.35 -37.12 7.41
CA ALA A 71 -29.01 -38.34 7.84
C ALA A 71 -29.43 -39.21 6.67
N THR A 72 -29.11 -40.49 6.77
CA THR A 72 -29.73 -41.54 5.96
C THR A 72 -31.19 -41.77 6.41
N PRO A 73 -32.01 -42.44 5.60
CA PRO A 73 -33.39 -42.76 5.97
C PRO A 73 -33.47 -43.63 7.23
N SER A 74 -32.53 -44.56 7.39
CA SER A 74 -32.42 -45.41 8.57
C SER A 74 -32.10 -44.61 9.84
N GLU A 75 -31.20 -43.63 9.76
CA GLU A 75 -30.87 -42.76 10.89
C GLU A 75 -32.02 -41.82 11.24
N ARG A 76 -32.77 -41.35 10.24
CA ARG A 76 -34.00 -40.59 10.50
C ARG A 76 -35.03 -41.41 11.27
N GLU A 77 -35.26 -42.67 10.90
CA GLU A 77 -36.13 -43.56 11.68
C GLU A 77 -35.61 -43.75 13.11
N GLN A 78 -34.29 -43.77 13.32
CA GLN A 78 -33.71 -43.85 14.67
C GLN A 78 -34.02 -42.58 15.48
N LEU A 79 -33.92 -41.39 14.87
CA LEU A 79 -34.29 -40.12 15.50
C LEU A 79 -35.79 -40.09 15.89
N GLU A 80 -36.66 -40.53 14.98
CA GLU A 80 -38.10 -40.64 15.24
C GLU A 80 -38.41 -41.59 16.40
N ARG A 81 -37.72 -42.75 16.47
CA ARG A 81 -37.85 -43.72 17.56
C ARG A 81 -37.34 -43.17 18.90
N LEU A 82 -36.33 -42.31 18.88
CA LEU A 82 -35.85 -41.61 20.07
C LEU A 82 -36.77 -40.45 20.51
N GLY A 83 -37.78 -40.11 19.69
CA GLY A 83 -38.69 -38.99 19.95
C GLY A 83 -38.02 -37.63 19.80
N VAL A 84 -36.94 -37.56 19.02
CA VAL A 84 -36.19 -36.33 18.76
C VAL A 84 -36.84 -35.56 17.62
N ARG A 85 -37.09 -34.26 17.82
CA ARG A 85 -37.67 -33.39 16.80
C ARG A 85 -36.59 -32.89 15.84
N TYR A 86 -36.93 -32.82 14.56
CA TYR A 86 -36.06 -32.25 13.55
C TYR A 86 -36.87 -31.52 12.47
N ARG A 87 -36.18 -30.64 11.75
CA ARG A 87 -36.64 -29.97 10.53
C ARG A 87 -35.70 -30.39 9.39
N VAL A 88 -36.25 -30.75 8.23
CA VAL A 88 -35.41 -30.97 7.05
C VAL A 88 -35.06 -29.63 6.39
N LEU A 89 -33.76 -29.42 6.20
CA LEU A 89 -33.17 -28.25 5.54
C LEU A 89 -32.94 -28.52 4.05
N ASN A 90 -32.55 -29.75 3.70
CA ASN A 90 -32.43 -30.19 2.31
C ASN A 90 -32.98 -31.62 2.16
N GLU A 91 -33.94 -31.80 1.25
CA GLU A 91 -34.66 -33.05 1.01
C GLU A 91 -33.85 -34.08 0.20
N ASN A 92 -32.85 -33.65 -0.56
CA ASN A 92 -32.07 -34.51 -1.46
C ASN A 92 -30.68 -33.93 -1.75
N LEU A 93 -29.71 -34.33 -0.93
CA LEU A 93 -28.33 -33.88 -1.03
C LEU A 93 -27.61 -34.41 -2.28
N GLU A 94 -27.99 -35.60 -2.78
CA GLU A 94 -27.44 -36.14 -4.02
C GLU A 94 -27.84 -35.30 -5.25
N ALA A 95 -29.11 -34.89 -5.33
CA ALA A 95 -29.58 -34.03 -6.41
C ALA A 95 -28.91 -32.64 -6.36
N TYR A 96 -28.75 -32.08 -5.17
CA TYR A 96 -28.06 -30.81 -4.99
C TYR A 96 -26.58 -30.91 -5.43
N ALA A 97 -25.88 -31.98 -5.05
CA ALA A 97 -24.50 -32.20 -5.50
C ALA A 97 -24.40 -32.33 -7.03
N GLN A 98 -25.35 -33.00 -7.68
CA GLN A 98 -25.40 -33.08 -9.15
C GLN A 98 -25.59 -31.71 -9.79
N THR A 99 -26.41 -30.84 -9.19
CA THR A 99 -26.58 -29.45 -9.66
C THR A 99 -25.28 -28.67 -9.57
N LEU A 100 -24.57 -28.72 -8.43
CA LEU A 100 -23.29 -28.04 -8.26
C LEU A 100 -22.25 -28.51 -9.30
N ARG A 101 -22.14 -29.83 -9.50
CA ARG A 101 -21.24 -30.40 -10.52
C ARG A 101 -21.57 -29.91 -11.93
N ALA A 102 -22.85 -29.88 -12.30
CA ALA A 102 -23.29 -29.42 -13.61
C ALA A 102 -23.00 -27.93 -13.86
N GLN A 103 -22.82 -27.14 -12.79
CA GLN A 103 -22.49 -25.72 -12.83
C GLN A 103 -20.98 -25.44 -12.81
N GLY A 104 -20.12 -26.47 -12.80
CA GLY A 104 -18.67 -26.29 -12.70
C GLY A 104 -18.20 -25.82 -11.31
N TYR A 105 -19.00 -26.05 -10.26
CA TYR A 105 -18.72 -25.58 -8.90
C TYR A 105 -17.34 -26.01 -8.38
N LEU A 106 -16.92 -27.23 -8.70
CA LEU A 106 -15.65 -27.79 -8.23
C LEU A 106 -14.41 -27.15 -8.90
N ASP A 107 -14.59 -26.45 -10.03
CA ASP A 107 -13.49 -25.77 -10.74
C ASP A 107 -12.92 -24.59 -9.93
N HIS A 108 -13.65 -24.14 -8.91
CA HIS A 108 -13.23 -23.11 -7.95
C HIS A 108 -12.34 -23.62 -6.82
N PHE A 109 -12.13 -24.95 -6.72
CA PHE A 109 -11.35 -25.58 -5.67
C PHE A 109 -10.14 -26.34 -6.24
N HIS A 110 -9.29 -26.86 -5.34
CA HIS A 110 -8.11 -27.62 -5.71
C HIS A 110 -8.38 -29.11 -5.49
N ASP A 111 -8.38 -29.87 -6.59
CA ASP A 111 -8.29 -31.32 -6.49
C ASP A 111 -6.86 -31.75 -6.13
N TYR A 112 -6.65 -33.06 -5.94
CA TYR A 112 -5.34 -33.60 -5.60
C TYR A 112 -4.28 -33.28 -6.66
N SER A 113 -4.61 -33.39 -7.96
CA SER A 113 -3.64 -33.19 -9.04
C SER A 113 -3.19 -31.74 -9.12
N ARG A 114 -4.12 -30.80 -9.01
CA ARG A 114 -3.85 -29.37 -9.01
C ARG A 114 -3.04 -28.97 -7.77
N THR A 115 -3.42 -29.48 -6.60
CA THR A 115 -2.67 -29.27 -5.35
C THR A 115 -1.21 -29.73 -5.50
N LEU A 116 -1.00 -30.96 -6.00
CA LEU A 116 0.35 -31.48 -6.21
C LEU A 116 1.15 -30.64 -7.22
N THR A 117 0.50 -30.17 -8.29
CA THR A 117 1.16 -29.34 -9.31
C THR A 117 1.64 -28.03 -8.71
N GLU A 118 0.81 -27.36 -7.90
CA GLU A 118 1.19 -26.09 -7.25
C GLU A 118 2.33 -26.28 -6.22
N LEU A 119 2.36 -27.40 -5.51
CA LEU A 119 3.47 -27.75 -4.61
C LEU A 119 4.78 -28.01 -5.38
N GLN A 120 4.71 -28.70 -6.53
CA GLN A 120 5.88 -28.95 -7.38
C GLN A 120 6.39 -27.65 -8.02
N ASP A 121 5.48 -26.80 -8.49
CA ASP A 121 5.81 -25.48 -9.04
C ASP A 121 6.49 -24.60 -7.98
N ALA A 122 6.04 -24.65 -6.72
CA ALA A 122 6.67 -23.90 -5.62
C ALA A 122 8.13 -24.31 -5.39
N GLU A 123 8.44 -25.62 -5.38
CA GLU A 123 9.82 -26.11 -5.28
C GLU A 123 10.66 -25.74 -6.52
N GLU A 124 10.08 -25.82 -7.73
CA GLU A 124 10.80 -25.49 -8.97
C GLU A 124 11.13 -23.99 -9.07
N LEU A 125 10.19 -23.12 -8.69
CA LEU A 125 10.33 -21.67 -8.78
C LEU A 125 11.19 -21.09 -7.64
N TYR A 126 11.12 -21.68 -6.45
CA TYR A 126 11.79 -21.20 -5.25
C TYR A 126 12.70 -22.27 -4.60
N PRO A 127 13.65 -22.89 -5.33
CA PRO A 127 14.39 -24.05 -4.85
C PRO A 127 15.35 -23.76 -3.68
N ALA A 128 15.63 -22.48 -3.42
CA ALA A 128 16.39 -22.03 -2.25
C ALA A 128 15.54 -21.94 -0.98
N LEU A 129 14.22 -21.82 -1.12
CA LEU A 129 13.30 -21.56 -0.02
C LEU A 129 12.31 -22.70 0.22
N ALA A 130 11.93 -23.44 -0.83
CA ALA A 130 10.90 -24.46 -0.81
C ALA A 130 11.48 -25.84 -1.13
N LYS A 131 10.98 -26.87 -0.42
CA LYS A 131 11.33 -28.27 -0.66
C LYS A 131 10.14 -29.18 -0.44
N LEU A 132 9.82 -30.00 -1.43
CA LEU A 132 8.68 -30.89 -1.40
C LEU A 132 9.10 -32.25 -0.82
N VAL A 133 8.32 -32.77 0.13
CA VAL A 133 8.60 -34.00 0.86
C VAL A 133 7.39 -34.93 0.79
N ASP A 134 7.62 -36.14 0.27
CA ASP A 134 6.70 -37.25 0.39
C ASP A 134 6.78 -37.81 1.82
N ILE A 135 5.69 -37.73 2.57
CA ILE A 135 5.64 -38.24 3.95
C ILE A 135 5.00 -39.63 4.04
N GLY A 136 4.44 -40.17 2.95
CA GLY A 136 3.87 -41.51 2.90
C GLY A 136 2.72 -41.68 1.90
N ASP A 137 2.36 -42.94 1.65
CA ASP A 137 1.34 -43.34 0.69
C ASP A 137 -0.10 -43.22 1.22
N SER A 138 -1.06 -42.91 0.35
CA SER A 138 -2.49 -43.06 0.63
C SER A 138 -2.94 -44.51 0.69
N TRP A 139 -4.12 -44.81 1.27
CA TRP A 139 -4.62 -46.18 1.31
C TRP A 139 -4.78 -46.80 -0.08
N GLU A 140 -5.39 -46.11 -1.04
CA GLU A 140 -5.57 -46.61 -2.41
C GLU A 140 -4.22 -46.86 -3.09
N LYS A 141 -3.18 -46.06 -2.81
CA LYS A 141 -1.82 -46.32 -3.28
C LYS A 141 -1.23 -47.58 -2.67
N THR A 142 -1.36 -47.80 -1.36
CA THR A 142 -0.91 -49.06 -0.73
C THR A 142 -1.61 -50.30 -1.30
N GLN A 143 -2.80 -50.14 -1.88
CA GLN A 143 -3.55 -51.22 -2.54
C GLN A 143 -3.32 -51.31 -4.05
N GLY A 144 -2.52 -50.42 -4.64
CA GLY A 144 -2.29 -50.34 -6.09
C GLY A 144 -3.53 -49.92 -6.90
N LEU A 145 -4.44 -49.16 -6.29
CA LEU A 145 -5.68 -48.67 -6.91
C LEU A 145 -5.54 -47.24 -7.47
N ALA A 146 -4.64 -46.44 -6.90
CA ALA A 146 -4.32 -45.08 -7.34
C ALA A 146 -2.83 -44.79 -7.08
N ASP A 147 -2.33 -43.66 -7.58
CA ASP A 147 -0.96 -43.17 -7.33
C ASP A 147 -1.05 -41.82 -6.63
N ARG A 148 -1.37 -41.84 -5.32
CA ARG A 148 -1.51 -40.65 -4.49
C ARG A 148 -0.65 -40.75 -3.24
N ASP A 149 0.16 -39.73 -3.07
CA ASP A 149 1.08 -39.54 -1.95
C ASP A 149 0.58 -38.41 -1.06
N ILE A 150 1.08 -38.39 0.16
CA ILE A 150 0.81 -37.34 1.12
C ILE A 150 2.04 -36.43 1.12
N TRP A 151 1.83 -35.20 0.69
CA TRP A 151 2.90 -34.23 0.44
C TRP A 151 2.92 -33.14 1.50
N ALA A 152 4.10 -32.86 2.03
CA ALA A 152 4.39 -31.68 2.83
C ALA A 152 5.44 -30.81 2.14
N LEU A 153 5.26 -29.49 2.14
CA LEU A 153 6.25 -28.52 1.66
C LEU A 153 6.94 -27.86 2.85
N LYS A 154 8.27 -27.94 2.90
CA LYS A 154 9.12 -27.16 3.81
C LYS A 154 9.40 -25.80 3.19
N ILE A 155 9.19 -24.72 3.94
CA ILE A 155 9.64 -23.36 3.60
C ILE A 155 10.61 -22.85 4.68
N SER A 156 11.82 -22.44 4.29
CA SER A 156 12.89 -21.89 5.16
C SER A 156 13.98 -21.24 4.29
N ASP A 157 14.73 -20.26 4.80
CA ASP A 157 15.87 -19.64 4.07
C ASP A 157 17.03 -20.62 3.83
N ASN A 158 17.14 -21.66 4.65
CA ASN A 158 18.13 -22.74 4.54
C ASN A 158 17.46 -24.09 4.33
N VAL A 159 16.48 -24.16 3.44
CA VAL A 159 15.56 -25.31 3.24
C VAL A 159 16.23 -26.69 3.07
N GLN A 160 17.51 -26.75 2.68
CA GLN A 160 18.26 -28.00 2.50
C GLN A 160 18.89 -28.54 3.78
N ASN A 161 18.97 -27.72 4.83
CA ASN A 161 19.53 -28.06 6.12
C ASN A 161 18.42 -28.15 7.17
N GLU A 162 18.69 -28.93 8.22
CA GLU A 162 17.89 -28.95 9.44
C GLU A 162 18.60 -28.07 10.47
N GLU A 163 17.96 -26.98 10.85
CA GLU A 163 18.52 -26.02 11.78
C GLU A 163 17.84 -26.10 13.15
N GLY A 164 18.37 -25.37 14.14
CA GLY A 164 17.77 -25.33 15.49
C GLY A 164 16.48 -24.51 15.55
N GLU A 165 15.87 -24.20 14.41
CA GLU A 165 14.77 -23.27 14.28
C GLU A 165 13.44 -23.86 14.79
N PRO A 166 12.53 -23.01 15.28
CA PRO A 166 11.19 -23.44 15.64
C PRO A 166 10.39 -23.89 14.41
N GLU A 167 9.85 -25.11 14.48
CA GLU A 167 9.05 -25.70 13.41
C GLU A 167 7.53 -25.42 13.60
N VAL A 168 6.86 -25.16 12.48
CA VAL A 168 5.41 -24.85 12.39
C VAL A 168 4.74 -25.86 11.48
N LEU A 169 3.58 -26.42 11.88
CA LEU A 169 2.83 -27.36 11.05
C LEU A 169 1.41 -26.84 10.73
N ILE A 170 1.11 -26.61 9.46
CA ILE A 170 -0.24 -26.22 9.00
C ILE A 170 -0.76 -27.28 8.04
N MET A 171 -1.92 -27.85 8.35
CA MET A 171 -2.51 -28.97 7.62
C MET A 171 -3.92 -28.64 7.14
N GLY A 172 -4.35 -29.31 6.07
CA GLY A 172 -5.73 -29.26 5.57
C GLY A 172 -6.25 -30.63 5.12
N ASN A 173 -7.57 -30.70 4.94
CA ASN A 173 -8.28 -31.82 4.33
C ASN A 173 -8.05 -33.18 5.02
N HIS A 174 -8.15 -33.24 6.36
CA HIS A 174 -8.34 -34.52 7.06
C HIS A 174 -9.67 -35.17 6.68
N HIS A 175 -10.73 -34.37 6.55
CA HIS A 175 -12.00 -34.83 5.98
C HIS A 175 -12.14 -34.38 4.53
N ALA A 176 -12.53 -35.33 3.67
CA ALA A 176 -12.48 -35.16 2.23
C ALA A 176 -13.36 -34.03 1.69
N ARG A 177 -14.59 -33.89 2.19
CA ARG A 177 -15.58 -32.87 1.75
C ARG A 177 -15.26 -31.44 2.16
N GLU A 178 -14.24 -31.22 2.98
CA GLU A 178 -13.85 -29.89 3.47
C GLU A 178 -12.90 -29.24 2.45
N ILE A 179 -13.37 -29.14 1.20
CA ILE A 179 -12.57 -28.86 0.00
C ILE A 179 -12.01 -27.44 -0.09
N ILE A 180 -12.41 -26.56 0.82
CA ILE A 180 -11.85 -25.21 0.93
C ILE A 180 -10.49 -25.19 1.63
N THR A 181 -10.23 -26.18 2.49
CA THR A 181 -9.05 -26.20 3.37
C THR A 181 -7.72 -26.33 2.63
N PRO A 182 -7.56 -27.10 1.52
CA PRO A 182 -6.32 -27.08 0.74
C PRO A 182 -6.00 -25.68 0.20
N GLY A 183 -7.01 -24.92 -0.22
CA GLY A 183 -6.84 -23.57 -0.75
C GLY A 183 -6.26 -22.57 0.27
N ILE A 184 -6.60 -22.73 1.56
CA ILE A 184 -6.03 -21.91 2.65
C ILE A 184 -4.54 -22.18 2.83
N VAL A 185 -4.16 -23.46 2.81
CA VAL A 185 -2.76 -23.86 2.97
C VAL A 185 -1.92 -23.40 1.77
N LEU A 186 -2.46 -23.54 0.54
CA LEU A 186 -1.82 -23.09 -0.70
C LEU A 186 -1.72 -21.56 -0.79
N ASP A 187 -2.74 -20.81 -0.33
CA ASP A 187 -2.66 -19.34 -0.27
C ASP A 187 -1.53 -18.88 0.64
N TYR A 188 -1.40 -19.49 1.83
CA TYR A 188 -0.35 -19.14 2.77
C TYR A 188 1.05 -19.50 2.23
N MET A 189 1.18 -20.64 1.57
CA MET A 189 2.40 -21.03 0.83
C MET A 189 2.82 -19.95 -0.17
N ASN A 190 1.91 -19.57 -1.07
CA ASN A 190 2.19 -18.57 -2.11
C ASN A 190 2.54 -17.21 -1.48
N TYR A 191 1.81 -16.79 -0.45
CA TYR A 191 2.07 -15.53 0.24
C TYR A 191 3.48 -15.49 0.85
N LEU A 192 3.94 -16.56 1.50
CA LEU A 192 5.30 -16.61 2.06
C LEU A 192 6.37 -16.54 0.97
N LEU A 193 6.22 -17.29 -0.12
CA LEU A 193 7.23 -17.38 -1.18
C LEU A 193 7.31 -16.10 -2.02
N GLU A 194 6.17 -15.50 -2.37
CA GLU A 194 6.11 -14.32 -3.23
C GLU A 194 6.55 -13.03 -2.51
N ASN A 195 6.47 -12.99 -1.18
CA ASN A 195 6.80 -11.81 -0.37
C ASN A 195 8.13 -11.94 0.38
N TYR A 196 8.85 -13.06 0.22
CA TYR A 196 10.18 -13.21 0.78
C TYR A 196 11.18 -12.25 0.11
N GLY A 197 11.90 -11.48 0.92
CA GLY A 197 12.87 -10.47 0.49
C GLY A 197 12.26 -9.08 0.17
N SER A 198 10.94 -8.97 0.09
CA SER A 198 10.22 -7.70 -0.11
C SER A 198 9.45 -7.26 1.14
N ASP A 199 8.77 -8.19 1.82
CA ASP A 199 8.09 -7.97 3.09
C ASP A 199 9.03 -8.33 4.25
N PRO A 200 9.42 -7.36 5.12
CA PRO A 200 10.33 -7.62 6.24
C PRO A 200 9.79 -8.62 7.26
N TYR A 201 8.47 -8.68 7.46
CA TYR A 201 7.83 -9.61 8.39
C TYR A 201 7.86 -11.02 7.83
N VAL A 202 7.46 -11.23 6.57
CA VAL A 202 7.56 -12.55 5.90
C VAL A 202 9.01 -13.02 5.84
N THR A 203 9.93 -12.11 5.49
CA THR A 203 11.37 -12.39 5.48
C THR A 203 11.86 -12.82 6.86
N HIS A 204 11.40 -12.16 7.92
CA HIS A 204 11.73 -12.57 9.29
C HIS A 204 11.23 -13.99 9.61
N LEU A 205 9.99 -14.32 9.23
CA LEU A 205 9.43 -15.65 9.48
C LEU A 205 10.23 -16.73 8.76
N VAL A 206 10.49 -16.57 7.46
CA VAL A 206 11.20 -17.57 6.65
C VAL A 206 12.67 -17.74 7.08
N ASN A 207 13.33 -16.66 7.54
CA ASN A 207 14.72 -16.69 8.02
C ASN A 207 14.90 -17.26 9.43
N ASN A 208 13.81 -17.55 10.14
CA ASN A 208 13.88 -17.91 11.56
C ASN A 208 12.92 -19.06 11.91
N ARG A 209 12.31 -19.72 10.93
CA ARG A 209 11.31 -20.77 11.12
C ARG A 209 11.48 -21.81 10.02
N GLU A 210 11.21 -23.05 10.42
CA GLU A 210 10.90 -24.10 9.47
C GLU A 210 9.37 -24.25 9.38
N ILE A 211 8.81 -23.83 8.25
CA ILE A 211 7.36 -23.80 8.04
C ILE A 211 6.97 -25.01 7.19
N TRP A 212 6.15 -25.90 7.74
CA TRP A 212 5.70 -27.12 7.09
C TRP A 212 4.22 -27.01 6.74
N LEU A 213 3.92 -27.10 5.44
CA LEU A 213 2.59 -26.95 4.88
C LEU A 213 2.13 -28.26 4.24
N LEU A 214 0.99 -28.78 4.68
CA LEU A 214 0.45 -30.07 4.23
C LEU A 214 -1.02 -29.88 3.79
N PRO A 215 -1.27 -29.50 2.53
CA PRO A 215 -2.61 -29.11 2.08
C PRO A 215 -3.63 -30.26 2.07
N THR A 216 -3.18 -31.50 1.94
CA THR A 216 -4.08 -32.66 1.77
C THR A 216 -3.61 -33.88 2.57
N VAL A 217 -4.24 -34.11 3.72
CA VAL A 217 -4.05 -35.33 4.51
C VAL A 217 -4.79 -36.54 3.94
N ASN A 218 -5.92 -36.32 3.27
CA ASN A 218 -6.80 -37.38 2.75
C ASN A 218 -6.92 -37.35 1.21
N PRO A 219 -5.85 -37.66 0.46
CA PRO A 219 -5.86 -37.48 -1.00
C PRO A 219 -6.85 -38.39 -1.72
N ASP A 220 -7.08 -39.61 -1.23
CA ASP A 220 -8.07 -40.53 -1.84
C ASP A 220 -9.51 -40.07 -1.60
N GLY A 221 -9.77 -39.57 -0.39
CA GLY A 221 -11.08 -39.02 -0.06
C GLY A 221 -11.38 -37.78 -0.90
N LEU A 222 -10.41 -36.86 -1.01
CA LEU A 222 -10.54 -35.64 -1.83
C LEU A 222 -10.88 -35.98 -3.28
N ASP A 223 -10.13 -36.90 -3.89
CA ASP A 223 -10.41 -37.34 -5.26
C ASP A 223 -11.81 -37.95 -5.41
N TYR A 224 -12.23 -38.76 -4.43
CA TYR A 224 -13.58 -39.33 -4.42
C TYR A 224 -14.68 -38.27 -4.31
N VAL A 225 -14.45 -37.18 -3.55
CA VAL A 225 -15.34 -36.02 -3.49
C VAL A 225 -15.40 -35.31 -4.83
N PHE A 226 -14.28 -35.16 -5.54
CA PHE A 226 -14.26 -34.53 -6.86
C PHE A 226 -14.90 -35.40 -7.96
N GLN A 227 -14.90 -36.72 -7.82
CA GLN A 227 -15.40 -37.61 -8.88
C GLN A 227 -16.77 -38.23 -8.63
N GLN A 228 -17.14 -38.48 -7.37
CA GLN A 228 -18.29 -39.34 -7.03
C GLN A 228 -19.22 -38.67 -6.02
N ASP A 229 -18.87 -38.69 -4.73
CA ASP A 229 -19.76 -38.26 -3.65
C ASP A 229 -19.27 -36.99 -2.98
N LEU A 230 -19.95 -35.88 -3.26
CA LEU A 230 -19.61 -34.56 -2.73
C LEU A 230 -19.67 -34.49 -1.19
N TRP A 231 -20.38 -35.41 -0.55
CA TRP A 231 -20.59 -35.42 0.90
C TRP A 231 -19.69 -36.40 1.66
N TRP A 232 -18.75 -37.04 0.95
CA TRP A 232 -17.86 -38.04 1.54
C TRP A 232 -16.89 -37.41 2.55
N ARG A 233 -16.78 -38.00 3.75
CA ARG A 233 -15.94 -37.47 4.85
C ARG A 233 -14.62 -38.22 5.01
N LYS A 234 -14.68 -39.55 5.04
CA LYS A 234 -13.60 -40.45 5.48
C LYS A 234 -12.49 -40.65 4.43
N ASN A 235 -11.46 -41.46 4.73
CA ASN A 235 -10.59 -42.01 3.67
C ASN A 235 -11.33 -43.06 2.82
N ARG A 236 -10.63 -43.77 1.92
CA ARG A 236 -11.25 -44.72 0.97
C ARG A 236 -11.04 -46.20 1.28
N ARG A 237 -10.58 -46.53 2.49
CA ARG A 237 -10.33 -47.91 2.91
C ARG A 237 -11.53 -48.84 2.74
N ASN A 238 -11.35 -49.97 2.06
CA ASN A 238 -12.36 -51.04 2.05
C ASN A 238 -12.28 -51.85 3.36
N ASN A 239 -13.33 -51.82 4.18
CA ASN A 239 -13.35 -52.53 5.47
C ASN A 239 -13.69 -54.03 5.36
N GLY A 240 -13.97 -54.54 4.15
CA GLY A 240 -14.20 -55.97 3.89
C GLY A 240 -15.59 -56.50 4.29
N ASN A 241 -16.43 -55.68 4.90
CA ASN A 241 -17.80 -55.99 5.31
C ASN A 241 -18.87 -55.22 4.51
N GLY A 242 -18.46 -54.50 3.47
CA GLY A 242 -19.33 -53.64 2.66
C GLY A 242 -19.39 -52.19 3.13
N SER A 243 -18.74 -51.83 4.25
CA SER A 243 -18.51 -50.43 4.61
C SER A 243 -17.15 -49.94 4.08
N TYR A 244 -17.02 -48.63 3.91
CA TYR A 244 -15.82 -47.98 3.39
C TYR A 244 -15.41 -46.81 4.28
N GLY A 245 -14.11 -46.55 4.32
CA GLY A 245 -13.48 -45.42 4.97
C GLY A 245 -13.35 -45.54 6.49
N VAL A 246 -12.34 -44.87 7.01
CA VAL A 246 -12.10 -44.53 8.42
C VAL A 246 -12.03 -43.01 8.53
N ASP A 247 -12.62 -42.46 9.60
CA ASP A 247 -12.47 -41.05 9.94
C ASP A 247 -11.04 -40.83 10.45
N LEU A 248 -10.23 -40.13 9.64
CA LEU A 248 -8.82 -39.90 9.95
C LEU A 248 -8.67 -39.08 11.25
N ASN A 249 -9.60 -38.15 11.53
CA ASN A 249 -9.57 -37.36 12.75
C ASN A 249 -10.25 -38.07 13.95
N ARG A 250 -10.40 -39.40 13.88
CA ARG A 250 -10.73 -40.29 15.00
C ARG A 250 -9.71 -41.43 15.15
N ASN A 251 -8.65 -41.44 14.33
CA ASN A 251 -7.68 -42.54 14.26
C ASN A 251 -6.34 -42.25 14.96
N TYR A 252 -6.15 -41.11 15.61
CA TYR A 252 -4.93 -40.78 16.35
C TYR A 252 -4.86 -41.48 17.71
N GLY A 253 -3.64 -41.67 18.24
CA GLY A 253 -3.39 -42.56 19.39
C GLY A 253 -3.70 -42.00 20.77
N PHE A 254 -3.91 -40.70 20.93
CA PHE A 254 -4.22 -40.14 22.25
C PHE A 254 -5.71 -40.31 22.55
N LYS A 255 -6.01 -41.05 23.62
CA LYS A 255 -7.39 -41.37 24.03
C LYS A 255 -8.24 -42.00 22.92
N TRP A 256 -7.60 -42.69 21.98
CA TRP A 256 -8.30 -43.48 20.97
C TRP A 256 -9.21 -44.51 21.62
N GLY A 257 -10.47 -44.60 21.19
CA GLY A 257 -11.35 -45.62 21.75
C GLY A 257 -11.89 -45.30 23.15
N TYR A 258 -11.74 -44.05 23.64
CA TYR A 258 -12.05 -43.69 25.04
C TYR A 258 -13.48 -44.05 25.44
N ASP A 259 -14.46 -43.68 24.61
CA ASP A 259 -15.85 -44.10 24.69
C ASP A 259 -16.48 -44.20 23.28
N ASN A 260 -17.80 -44.40 23.18
CA ASN A 260 -18.53 -44.46 21.91
C ASN A 260 -19.28 -43.16 21.57
N VAL A 261 -18.84 -42.01 22.09
CA VAL A 261 -19.40 -40.70 21.78
C VAL A 261 -18.42 -39.92 20.92
N GLY A 262 -18.92 -39.33 19.84
CA GLY A 262 -18.12 -38.58 18.87
C GLY A 262 -17.13 -39.44 18.08
N SER A 263 -17.12 -40.75 18.27
CA SER A 263 -16.21 -41.72 17.66
C SER A 263 -16.91 -43.08 17.72
N SER A 264 -16.85 -43.88 16.64
CA SER A 264 -17.64 -45.11 16.53
C SER A 264 -16.78 -46.34 16.22
N PRO A 265 -17.06 -47.52 16.82
CA PRO A 265 -16.45 -48.79 16.40
C PRO A 265 -17.20 -49.42 15.21
N ASN A 266 -18.33 -48.84 14.78
CA ASN A 266 -19.12 -49.36 13.68
C ASN A 266 -18.57 -48.84 12.34
N GLY A 267 -18.13 -49.76 11.47
CA GLY A 267 -17.59 -49.43 10.15
C GLY A 267 -18.51 -48.64 9.22
N TYR A 268 -19.82 -48.62 9.47
CA TYR A 268 -20.82 -47.84 8.70
C TYR A 268 -21.00 -46.41 9.18
N SER A 269 -20.47 -46.03 10.36
CA SER A 269 -20.56 -44.67 10.86
C SER A 269 -19.60 -43.73 10.13
N GLU A 270 -19.99 -42.46 9.99
CA GLU A 270 -19.12 -41.40 9.46
C GLU A 270 -17.97 -41.04 10.41
N THR A 271 -18.09 -41.35 11.70
CA THR A 271 -17.02 -41.18 12.70
C THR A 271 -16.36 -42.52 13.07
N TYR A 272 -16.34 -43.48 12.14
CA TYR A 272 -15.69 -44.78 12.36
C TYR A 272 -14.20 -44.60 12.61
N ARG A 273 -13.73 -45.01 13.79
CA ARG A 273 -12.38 -44.71 14.32
C ARG A 273 -11.26 -45.64 13.86
N GLY A 274 -11.58 -46.62 13.00
CA GLY A 274 -10.65 -47.66 12.57
C GLY A 274 -10.53 -48.84 13.54
N THR A 275 -9.63 -49.77 13.22
CA THR A 275 -9.46 -51.02 13.99
C THR A 275 -8.47 -50.90 15.15
N ALA A 276 -7.59 -49.91 15.08
CA ALA A 276 -6.62 -49.52 16.10
C ALA A 276 -6.26 -48.04 15.84
N ALA A 277 -5.64 -47.38 16.83
CA ALA A 277 -4.97 -46.11 16.58
C ALA A 277 -3.91 -46.27 15.49
N PHE A 278 -3.84 -45.28 14.59
CA PHE A 278 -2.96 -45.25 13.42
C PHE A 278 -3.11 -46.49 12.53
N SER A 279 -4.34 -47.02 12.39
CA SER A 279 -4.60 -48.13 11.47
C SER A 279 -4.58 -47.70 10.01
N GLU A 280 -4.77 -46.42 9.74
CA GLU A 280 -4.78 -45.87 8.39
C GLU A 280 -3.39 -45.38 7.99
N PRO A 281 -2.91 -45.71 6.78
CA PRO A 281 -1.59 -45.30 6.32
C PRO A 281 -1.41 -43.78 6.33
N GLU A 282 -2.48 -43.01 6.10
CA GLU A 282 -2.45 -41.56 6.14
C GLU A 282 -2.10 -41.02 7.54
N THR A 283 -2.76 -41.53 8.58
CA THR A 283 -2.45 -41.13 9.96
C THR A 283 -1.12 -41.71 10.46
N ALA A 284 -0.71 -42.88 9.95
CA ALA A 284 0.59 -43.47 10.28
C ALA A 284 1.75 -42.64 9.69
N ALA A 285 1.60 -42.15 8.46
CA ALA A 285 2.53 -41.22 7.82
C ALA A 285 2.66 -39.93 8.65
N LEU A 286 1.55 -39.31 9.04
CA LEU A 286 1.56 -38.14 9.91
C LEU A 286 2.19 -38.39 11.27
N ARG A 287 1.92 -39.55 11.89
CA ARG A 287 2.58 -39.95 13.15
C ARG A 287 4.08 -39.96 13.01
N ASP A 288 4.58 -40.63 11.97
CA ASP A 288 6.02 -40.85 11.75
C ASP A 288 6.71 -39.53 11.39
N PHE A 289 6.07 -38.72 10.55
CA PHE A 289 6.50 -37.36 10.22
C PHE A 289 6.58 -36.49 11.48
N VAL A 290 5.50 -36.28 12.21
CA VAL A 290 5.50 -35.45 13.42
C VAL A 290 6.47 -35.94 14.49
N SER A 291 6.69 -37.26 14.60
CA SER A 291 7.64 -37.82 15.57
C SER A 291 9.11 -37.60 15.17
N ALA A 292 9.40 -37.36 13.90
CA ALA A 292 10.72 -37.01 13.40
C ALA A 292 11.06 -35.53 13.53
N HIS A 293 10.06 -34.70 13.86
CA HIS A 293 10.10 -33.24 13.80
C HIS A 293 9.93 -32.59 15.18
N ARG A 294 10.31 -31.31 15.32
CA ARG A 294 10.24 -30.55 16.58
C ARG A 294 9.22 -29.41 16.50
N PHE A 295 8.06 -29.70 15.92
CA PHE A 295 6.93 -28.78 15.86
C PHE A 295 6.61 -28.14 17.21
N ARG A 296 6.33 -26.84 17.19
CA ARG A 296 5.97 -26.04 18.37
C ARG A 296 4.48 -25.75 18.42
N VAL A 297 3.94 -25.39 17.28
CA VAL A 297 2.53 -25.00 17.09
C VAL A 297 1.99 -25.68 15.84
N SER A 298 0.68 -25.92 15.83
CA SER A 298 0.04 -26.47 14.64
C SER A 298 -1.40 -26.01 14.47
N LEU A 299 -1.81 -25.84 13.22
CA LEU A 299 -3.22 -25.73 12.84
C LEU A 299 -3.60 -26.87 11.90
N SER A 300 -4.75 -27.50 12.19
CA SER A 300 -5.39 -28.47 11.32
C SER A 300 -6.70 -27.90 10.82
N TYR A 301 -6.71 -27.36 9.60
CA TYR A 301 -7.89 -26.71 9.01
C TYR A 301 -8.97 -27.71 8.64
N HIS A 302 -10.17 -27.42 9.12
CA HIS A 302 -11.42 -28.13 8.85
C HIS A 302 -12.49 -27.14 8.33
N SER A 303 -13.66 -27.63 7.93
CA SER A 303 -14.86 -26.82 7.76
C SER A 303 -16.10 -27.61 8.17
N TYR A 304 -17.16 -27.02 8.74
CA TYR A 304 -17.42 -25.60 8.92
C TYR A 304 -17.90 -25.27 10.34
N GLY A 305 -17.97 -23.98 10.66
CA GLY A 305 -18.55 -23.49 11.92
C GLY A 305 -17.97 -22.16 12.45
N ARG A 306 -16.92 -21.63 11.82
CA ARG A 306 -16.14 -20.46 12.32
C ARG A 306 -15.65 -20.66 13.74
N TRP A 307 -15.11 -21.85 14.01
CA TRP A 307 -14.59 -22.23 15.34
C TRP A 307 -13.06 -22.22 15.38
N MET A 308 -12.49 -21.89 16.53
CA MET A 308 -11.09 -22.14 16.87
C MET A 308 -11.03 -23.11 18.06
N ILE A 309 -10.93 -24.39 17.76
CA ILE A 309 -11.05 -25.48 18.74
C ILE A 309 -9.66 -25.79 19.28
N TYR A 310 -9.56 -25.98 20.60
CA TYR A 310 -8.33 -26.43 21.25
C TYR A 310 -8.59 -27.58 22.23
N PRO A 311 -7.55 -28.39 22.53
CA PRO A 311 -7.65 -29.49 23.47
C PRO A 311 -8.20 -29.09 24.86
N TRP A 312 -8.91 -29.98 25.56
CA TRP A 312 -9.18 -31.36 25.16
C TRP A 312 -10.47 -31.53 24.35
N GLY A 313 -10.43 -32.41 23.35
CA GLY A 313 -11.59 -32.95 22.64
C GLY A 313 -12.28 -34.09 23.39
N TYR A 314 -11.49 -35.04 23.94
CA TYR A 314 -12.01 -36.27 24.57
C TYR A 314 -12.75 -36.07 25.89
N VAL A 315 -12.57 -34.91 26.52
CA VAL A 315 -13.18 -34.59 27.80
C VAL A 315 -13.39 -33.09 27.91
N GLN A 316 -14.48 -32.67 28.54
CA GLN A 316 -14.77 -31.27 28.83
C GLN A 316 -13.99 -30.79 30.07
N GLN A 317 -12.67 -30.79 29.96
CA GLN A 317 -11.75 -30.28 30.98
C GLN A 317 -10.65 -29.47 30.31
N THR A 318 -10.09 -28.52 31.05
CA THR A 318 -8.99 -27.69 30.57
C THR A 318 -7.66 -28.45 30.59
N THR A 319 -6.77 -28.09 29.68
CA THR A 319 -5.39 -28.59 29.66
C THR A 319 -4.53 -27.89 30.72
N PRO A 320 -3.36 -28.46 31.10
CA PRO A 320 -2.38 -27.75 31.92
C PRO A 320 -1.92 -26.42 31.32
N ASP A 321 -1.86 -26.31 29.98
CA ASP A 321 -1.49 -25.10 29.26
C ASP A 321 -2.71 -24.30 28.75
N HIS A 322 -3.89 -24.45 29.38
CA HIS A 322 -5.13 -23.84 28.89
C HIS A 322 -5.03 -22.32 28.73
N ALA A 323 -4.35 -21.62 29.65
CA ALA A 323 -4.13 -20.18 29.53
C ALA A 323 -3.33 -19.82 28.25
N SER A 324 -2.36 -20.66 27.86
CA SER A 324 -1.59 -20.47 26.64
C SER A 324 -2.45 -20.73 25.39
N PHE A 325 -3.30 -21.76 25.41
CA PHE A 325 -4.26 -22.00 24.33
C PHE A 325 -5.25 -20.85 24.17
N VAL A 326 -5.78 -20.34 25.28
CA VAL A 326 -6.69 -19.19 25.28
C VAL A 326 -6.01 -17.96 24.70
N ALA A 327 -4.81 -17.62 25.15
CA ALA A 327 -4.08 -16.45 24.67
C ALA A 327 -3.70 -16.58 23.19
N LEU A 328 -3.17 -17.73 22.78
CA LEU A 328 -2.85 -18.00 21.38
C LEU A 328 -4.11 -17.94 20.51
N ALA A 329 -5.20 -18.56 20.94
CA ALA A 329 -6.48 -18.51 20.23
C ALA A 329 -7.05 -17.09 20.15
N ASP A 330 -7.02 -16.30 21.23
CA ASP A 330 -7.46 -14.89 21.24
C ASP A 330 -6.73 -14.06 20.17
N SER A 331 -5.42 -14.29 20.03
CA SER A 331 -4.63 -13.61 18.99
C SER A 331 -4.91 -14.12 17.58
N LEU A 332 -5.19 -15.41 17.39
CA LEU A 332 -5.55 -15.94 16.07
C LEU A 332 -6.94 -15.46 15.63
N ILE A 333 -7.93 -15.48 16.53
CA ILE A 333 -9.30 -15.08 16.22
C ILE A 333 -9.47 -13.57 16.03
N PHE A 334 -8.48 -12.77 16.42
CA PHE A 334 -8.41 -11.36 16.05
C PHE A 334 -8.48 -11.17 14.53
N TYR A 335 -7.92 -12.11 13.75
CA TYR A 335 -7.86 -12.00 12.29
C TYR A 335 -9.10 -12.54 11.57
N ASN A 336 -9.64 -13.68 12.01
CA ASN A 336 -10.74 -14.36 11.30
C ASN A 336 -12.08 -14.29 12.04
N HIS A 337 -12.11 -13.70 13.24
CA HIS A 337 -13.30 -13.55 14.09
C HIS A 337 -14.00 -14.88 14.41
N TYR A 338 -13.24 -15.97 14.47
CA TYR A 338 -13.79 -17.26 14.87
C TYR A 338 -14.09 -17.26 16.38
N ARG A 339 -15.05 -18.07 16.80
CA ARG A 339 -15.27 -18.29 18.24
C ARG A 339 -14.40 -19.45 18.69
N ARG A 340 -13.62 -19.22 19.72
CA ARG A 340 -12.77 -20.24 20.31
C ARG A 340 -13.45 -21.01 21.44
N GLY A 341 -13.00 -22.23 21.71
CA GLY A 341 -13.50 -23.02 22.85
C GLY A 341 -13.04 -24.47 22.84
N LEU A 342 -13.37 -25.19 23.91
CA LEU A 342 -13.27 -26.65 23.94
C LEU A 342 -14.30 -27.27 22.98
N SER A 343 -14.09 -28.53 22.58
CA SER A 343 -14.99 -29.24 21.67
C SER A 343 -16.47 -29.21 22.10
N GLY A 344 -16.79 -29.27 23.40
CA GLY A 344 -18.18 -29.19 23.87
C GLY A 344 -18.75 -27.77 23.92
N GLU A 345 -17.91 -26.75 23.91
CA GLU A 345 -18.30 -25.33 23.83
C GLU A 345 -18.48 -24.86 22.38
N THR A 346 -17.81 -25.53 21.43
CA THR A 346 -17.83 -25.22 20.00
C THR A 346 -18.72 -26.17 19.21
N VAL A 347 -18.32 -27.44 19.03
CA VAL A 347 -19.07 -28.42 18.23
C VAL A 347 -20.15 -29.16 19.04
N GLY A 348 -20.22 -28.95 20.35
CA GLY A 348 -21.33 -29.37 21.21
C GLY A 348 -21.28 -30.81 21.72
N TYR A 349 -20.22 -31.56 21.42
CA TYR A 349 -20.01 -32.93 21.89
C TYR A 349 -18.51 -33.22 22.08
N GLY A 350 -18.16 -34.28 22.83
CA GLY A 350 -16.76 -34.71 22.95
C GLY A 350 -16.34 -35.58 21.77
N VAL A 351 -15.08 -35.49 21.36
CA VAL A 351 -14.47 -36.27 20.27
C VAL A 351 -13.27 -37.04 20.80
N ASN A 352 -12.92 -38.20 20.24
CA ASN A 352 -11.72 -38.90 20.71
C ASN A 352 -10.96 -39.58 19.57
N GLY A 353 -9.63 -39.62 19.72
CA GLY A 353 -8.71 -40.07 18.66
C GLY A 353 -8.45 -38.99 17.60
N ASP A 354 -8.63 -37.73 17.94
CA ASP A 354 -8.42 -36.53 17.15
C ASP A 354 -6.95 -36.05 17.16
N SER A 355 -6.60 -35.26 16.16
CA SER A 355 -5.22 -34.88 15.83
C SER A 355 -4.64 -33.88 16.83
N ASP A 356 -5.36 -32.83 17.19
CA ASP A 356 -4.93 -31.78 18.14
C ASP A 356 -4.75 -32.34 19.56
N ASP A 357 -5.65 -33.19 20.04
CA ASP A 357 -5.50 -33.94 21.28
C ASP A 357 -4.23 -34.81 21.29
N TRP A 358 -3.91 -35.48 20.17
CA TRP A 358 -2.67 -36.26 20.08
C TRP A 358 -1.42 -35.39 19.95
N LEU A 359 -1.46 -34.33 19.15
CA LEU A 359 -0.36 -33.38 18.97
C LEU A 359 0.03 -32.72 20.31
N TYR A 360 -0.93 -32.41 21.17
CA TYR A 360 -0.68 -31.87 22.50
C TYR A 360 -0.39 -32.94 23.58
N GLY A 361 -1.23 -33.98 23.65
CA GLY A 361 -1.28 -34.89 24.79
C GLY A 361 -0.27 -36.04 24.79
N GLU A 362 0.17 -36.50 23.63
CA GLU A 362 1.23 -37.50 23.53
C GLU A 362 2.61 -36.83 23.66
N GLN A 363 3.36 -37.18 24.72
CA GLN A 363 4.66 -36.57 25.03
C GLN A 363 5.77 -37.61 25.30
N SER A 364 5.48 -38.91 25.13
CA SER A 364 6.45 -39.98 25.36
C SER A 364 7.37 -40.21 24.17
N THR A 365 6.88 -39.99 22.94
CA THR A 365 7.63 -40.20 21.70
C THR A 365 7.96 -38.91 20.95
N LYS A 366 7.34 -37.78 21.32
CA LYS A 366 7.50 -36.48 20.69
C LYS A 366 7.34 -35.36 21.71
N ASN A 367 7.70 -34.13 21.34
CA ASN A 367 7.43 -32.96 22.16
C ASN A 367 5.93 -32.62 22.16
N LYS A 368 5.48 -31.91 23.20
CA LYS A 368 4.14 -31.30 23.20
C LYS A 368 4.07 -30.22 22.11
N ILE A 369 2.95 -30.17 21.39
CA ILE A 369 2.67 -29.19 20.34
C ILE A 369 1.40 -28.43 20.74
N LEU A 370 1.42 -27.10 20.70
CA LEU A 370 0.20 -26.31 20.87
C LEU A 370 -0.59 -26.37 19.55
N ALA A 371 -1.44 -27.38 19.43
CA ALA A 371 -2.23 -27.66 18.24
C ALA A 371 -3.69 -27.25 18.42
N MET A 372 -4.27 -26.64 17.39
CA MET A 372 -5.66 -26.21 17.37
C MET A 372 -6.31 -26.49 16.01
N THR A 373 -7.63 -26.50 16.00
CA THR A 373 -8.44 -26.83 14.83
C THR A 373 -9.34 -25.65 14.47
N PRO A 374 -9.02 -24.92 13.39
CA PRO A 374 -9.94 -23.96 12.79
C PRO A 374 -11.03 -24.68 11.98
N GLU A 375 -12.29 -24.33 12.19
CA GLU A 375 -13.44 -24.77 11.37
C GLU A 375 -13.90 -23.60 10.50
N VAL A 376 -13.65 -23.66 9.19
CA VAL A 376 -13.77 -22.52 8.28
C VAL A 376 -15.18 -22.32 7.74
N GLY A 377 -15.62 -21.07 7.70
CA GLY A 377 -16.88 -20.69 7.06
C GLY A 377 -18.11 -21.32 7.70
N ASN A 378 -19.25 -21.29 6.99
CA ASN A 378 -20.56 -21.73 7.48
C ASN A 378 -21.18 -22.85 6.64
N ALA A 379 -20.42 -23.45 5.73
CA ALA A 379 -20.83 -24.59 4.91
C ALA A 379 -19.62 -25.37 4.40
N PHE A 380 -19.76 -26.68 4.17
CA PHE A 380 -18.75 -27.47 3.44
C PHE A 380 -18.57 -26.98 2.00
N HIS A 381 -19.65 -26.52 1.39
CA HIS A 381 -19.72 -26.04 0.01
C HIS A 381 -20.31 -24.61 0.01
N PRO A 382 -19.50 -23.58 0.35
CA PRO A 382 -19.95 -22.19 0.38
C PRO A 382 -20.26 -21.65 -1.02
N ASP A 383 -20.95 -20.50 -1.08
CA ASP A 383 -21.18 -19.80 -2.36
C ASP A 383 -19.84 -19.46 -3.02
N THR A 384 -19.76 -19.53 -4.36
CA THR A 384 -18.50 -19.31 -5.08
C THR A 384 -17.95 -17.90 -4.89
N THR A 385 -18.82 -16.92 -4.60
CA THR A 385 -18.43 -15.54 -4.26
C THR A 385 -17.71 -15.42 -2.92
N GLN A 386 -17.89 -16.38 -2.01
CA GLN A 386 -17.30 -16.36 -0.67
C GLN A 386 -15.96 -17.08 -0.57
N ILE A 387 -15.63 -17.96 -1.53
CA ILE A 387 -14.45 -18.83 -1.48
C ILE A 387 -13.16 -18.02 -1.26
N ALA A 388 -12.94 -16.97 -2.06
CA ALA A 388 -11.74 -16.15 -1.94
C ALA A 388 -11.64 -15.46 -0.57
N GLY A 389 -12.74 -14.89 -0.07
CA GLY A 389 -12.77 -14.25 1.25
C GLY A 389 -12.47 -15.22 2.39
N LEU A 390 -13.05 -16.42 2.35
CA LEU A 390 -12.83 -17.48 3.35
C LEU A 390 -11.39 -18.00 3.34
N ILE A 391 -10.74 -18.02 2.18
CA ILE A 391 -9.33 -18.35 2.08
C ILE A 391 -8.47 -17.24 2.70
N LEU A 392 -8.71 -15.99 2.31
CA LEU A 392 -7.91 -14.84 2.71
C LEU A 392 -8.03 -14.48 4.20
N GLU A 393 -9.21 -14.65 4.82
CA GLU A 393 -9.43 -14.30 6.24
C GLU A 393 -8.50 -15.07 7.20
N ASN A 394 -7.99 -16.24 6.78
CA ASN A 394 -7.13 -17.10 7.60
C ASN A 394 -5.63 -16.78 7.48
N ARG A 395 -5.21 -15.92 6.54
CA ARG A 395 -3.79 -15.59 6.32
C ARG A 395 -3.16 -14.92 7.53
N GLY A 396 -3.85 -13.96 8.14
CA GLY A 396 -3.37 -13.24 9.33
C GLY A 396 -3.15 -14.17 10.52
N ALA A 397 -4.07 -15.12 10.72
CA ALA A 397 -3.93 -16.15 11.75
C ALA A 397 -2.71 -17.05 11.49
N ASN A 398 -2.49 -17.49 10.24
CA ASN A 398 -1.32 -18.30 9.88
C ASN A 398 0.00 -17.54 10.11
N LEU A 399 0.07 -16.28 9.71
CA LEU A 399 1.21 -15.40 9.95
C LEU A 399 1.54 -15.28 11.44
N PHE A 400 0.51 -15.01 12.25
CA PHE A 400 0.68 -14.88 13.69
C PHE A 400 1.08 -16.21 14.36
N LEU A 401 0.48 -17.33 13.96
CA LEU A 401 0.85 -18.66 14.46
C LEU A 401 2.35 -18.93 14.21
N THR A 402 2.80 -18.67 12.98
CA THR A 402 4.20 -18.86 12.59
C THR A 402 5.14 -17.95 13.37
N TYR A 403 4.75 -16.70 13.61
CA TYR A 403 5.46 -15.79 14.49
C TYR A 403 5.55 -16.35 15.92
N ALA A 404 4.43 -16.72 16.52
CA ALA A 404 4.32 -17.25 17.88
C ALA A 404 5.16 -18.52 18.11
N ALA A 405 5.44 -19.30 17.06
CA ALA A 405 6.23 -20.52 17.15
C ALA A 405 7.66 -20.31 17.66
N GLY A 406 8.26 -19.14 17.38
CA GLY A 406 9.65 -18.82 17.75
C GLY A 406 9.80 -17.67 18.72
N GLU A 407 8.77 -17.47 19.54
CA GLU A 407 8.77 -16.53 20.64
C GLU A 407 9.60 -17.07 21.83
N GLU A 408 10.84 -16.61 21.91
CA GLU A 408 11.81 -16.75 23.00
C GLU A 408 11.69 -15.56 23.99
N PRO A 409 12.25 -15.63 25.22
CA PRO A 409 12.39 -14.44 26.06
C PRO A 409 13.02 -13.28 25.28
N ILE A 410 12.33 -12.15 25.15
CA ILE A 410 12.85 -11.01 24.41
C ILE A 410 13.88 -10.33 25.30
N VAL A 411 15.15 -10.40 24.90
CA VAL A 411 16.25 -9.69 25.58
C VAL A 411 16.50 -8.38 24.85
N THR A 412 16.26 -7.27 25.51
CA THR A 412 16.58 -5.93 25.00
C THR A 412 17.73 -5.34 25.79
N HIS A 413 18.71 -4.81 25.06
CA HIS A 413 19.91 -4.23 25.62
C HIS A 413 20.38 -3.11 24.71
N GLN A 414 20.75 -1.98 25.30
CA GLN A 414 21.42 -0.90 24.60
C GLN A 414 22.93 -1.19 24.57
N PRO A 415 23.54 -1.37 23.40
CA PRO A 415 24.97 -1.65 23.29
C PRO A 415 25.81 -0.64 24.06
N LEU A 416 26.90 -1.09 24.68
CA LEU A 416 27.89 -0.20 25.26
C LEU A 416 28.62 0.56 24.15
N SER A 417 28.85 1.85 24.38
CA SER A 417 29.70 2.70 23.56
C SER A 417 31.18 2.37 23.79
N ASP A 418 32.03 2.79 22.84
CA ASP A 418 33.48 2.82 23.05
C ASP A 418 33.80 3.67 24.28
N THR A 419 34.89 3.35 24.97
CA THR A 419 35.26 4.04 26.21
C THR A 419 36.76 4.24 26.34
N GLU A 420 37.16 5.37 26.90
CA GLU A 420 38.56 5.62 27.28
C GLU A 420 38.88 5.07 28.69
N ASP A 421 37.90 4.53 29.42
CA ASP A 421 38.09 3.92 30.74
C ASP A 421 38.69 2.50 30.62
N SER A 422 40.00 2.41 30.80
CA SER A 422 40.75 1.14 30.77
C SER A 422 40.67 0.32 32.05
N VAL A 423 40.02 0.82 33.11
CA VAL A 423 40.00 0.19 34.43
C VAL A 423 38.73 -0.65 34.66
N GLY A 424 37.57 -0.17 34.23
CA GLY A 424 36.27 -0.85 34.42
C GLY A 424 35.89 -1.04 35.91
N PRO A 425 34.95 -1.95 36.24
CA PRO A 425 34.21 -2.87 35.35
C PRO A 425 33.14 -2.18 34.51
N TYR A 426 32.78 -2.79 33.37
CA TYR A 426 31.77 -2.28 32.44
C TYR A 426 30.41 -2.91 32.76
N ARG A 427 29.46 -2.08 33.18
CA ARG A 427 28.13 -2.53 33.61
C ARG A 427 27.20 -2.71 32.41
N VAL A 428 26.66 -3.90 32.24
CA VAL A 428 25.70 -4.26 31.17
C VAL A 428 24.32 -4.43 31.78
N VAL A 429 23.31 -3.75 31.23
CA VAL A 429 21.91 -3.80 31.69
C VAL A 429 20.99 -4.25 30.58
N ALA A 430 20.09 -5.19 30.84
CA ALA A 430 19.10 -5.65 29.87
C ALA A 430 17.71 -5.74 30.49
N LYS A 431 16.69 -5.49 29.67
CA LYS A 431 15.29 -5.77 29.98
C LYS A 431 14.86 -7.06 29.30
N ILE A 432 14.23 -7.95 30.07
CA ILE A 432 13.80 -9.27 29.60
C ILE A 432 12.28 -9.35 29.71
N SER A 433 11.61 -9.26 28.56
CA SER A 433 10.16 -9.35 28.49
C SER A 433 9.72 -10.73 27.98
N SER A 434 8.49 -11.10 28.33
CA SER A 434 7.84 -12.25 27.70
C SER A 434 7.44 -11.89 26.27
N PRO A 435 7.46 -12.87 25.35
CA PRO A 435 6.71 -12.82 24.11
C PRO A 435 5.31 -12.22 24.23
N ILE A 436 4.88 -11.52 23.18
CA ILE A 436 3.59 -10.82 23.05
C ILE A 436 2.37 -11.73 23.32
N VAL A 437 2.53 -13.06 23.27
CA VAL A 437 1.42 -14.03 23.27
C VAL A 437 1.12 -14.65 24.64
N LEU A 438 1.83 -14.28 25.71
CA LEU A 438 1.54 -14.82 27.05
C LEU A 438 1.24 -13.66 28.02
N THR A 439 -0.05 -13.42 28.25
CA THR A 439 -0.59 -12.45 29.23
C THR A 439 -0.26 -12.80 30.69
N GLN A 440 0.50 -13.87 30.92
CA GLN A 440 1.14 -14.19 32.19
C GLN A 440 2.65 -14.05 32.01
N PRO A 441 3.38 -13.49 33.01
CA PRO A 441 4.83 -13.51 32.97
C PRO A 441 5.27 -14.96 32.82
N VAL A 442 5.94 -15.25 31.72
CA VAL A 442 6.72 -16.48 31.62
C VAL A 442 7.66 -16.45 32.83
N SER A 443 7.53 -17.43 33.73
CA SER A 443 8.43 -17.54 34.86
C SER A 443 9.84 -17.73 34.30
N LEU A 444 10.64 -16.67 34.41
CA LEU A 444 12.03 -16.66 33.97
C LEU A 444 12.82 -17.51 34.95
N ALA A 445 13.61 -18.44 34.44
CA ALA A 445 14.59 -19.14 35.24
C ALA A 445 15.70 -18.13 35.56
N HIS A 446 15.56 -17.40 36.68
CA HIS A 446 16.47 -16.31 37.06
C HIS A 446 17.94 -16.76 37.15
N ASP A 447 18.19 -18.05 37.37
CA ASP A 447 19.51 -18.69 37.35
C ASP A 447 20.07 -18.92 35.93
N LYS A 448 19.32 -18.60 34.87
CA LYS A 448 19.67 -18.77 33.46
C LYS A 448 19.66 -17.46 32.67
N ILE A 449 19.79 -16.32 33.34
CA ILE A 449 20.05 -15.02 32.72
C ILE A 449 21.55 -14.75 32.81
N LEU A 450 22.23 -14.79 31.67
CA LEU A 450 23.70 -14.79 31.58
C LEU A 450 24.19 -13.69 30.64
N LEU A 451 25.27 -13.03 31.06
CA LEU A 451 26.11 -12.16 30.24
C LEU A 451 27.35 -12.95 29.82
N HIS A 452 27.63 -12.98 28.52
CA HIS A 452 28.75 -13.69 27.91
C HIS A 452 29.73 -12.70 27.30
N TYR A 453 31.03 -12.78 27.57
CA TYR A 453 32.03 -11.85 27.00
C TYR A 453 33.41 -12.49 26.72
N ASN A 454 34.19 -11.88 25.81
CA ASN A 454 35.63 -12.12 25.60
C ASN A 454 36.29 -10.94 24.85
N THR A 455 37.59 -11.06 24.53
CA THR A 455 38.36 -10.07 23.73
C THR A 455 38.82 -10.60 22.37
N THR A 456 38.38 -11.79 21.98
CA THR A 456 38.81 -12.46 20.73
C THR A 456 37.74 -12.48 19.65
N GLY A 457 36.46 -12.27 20.01
CA GLY A 457 35.33 -12.43 19.11
C GLY A 457 35.04 -13.88 18.72
N ALA A 458 35.73 -14.85 19.32
CA ALA A 458 35.60 -16.27 19.03
C ALA A 458 35.46 -17.12 20.31
N PRO A 459 34.62 -18.18 20.33
CA PRO A 459 34.46 -19.03 21.50
C PRO A 459 35.78 -19.64 22.01
N PRO A 460 35.90 -19.94 23.32
CA PRO A 460 34.84 -19.85 24.34
C PRO A 460 34.65 -18.43 24.89
N PHE A 461 33.39 -18.08 25.19
CA PHE A 461 33.04 -16.87 25.96
C PHE A 461 33.05 -17.20 27.46
N GLN A 462 33.39 -16.21 28.29
CA GLN A 462 33.19 -16.29 29.73
C GLN A 462 31.75 -15.88 30.06
N SER A 463 31.06 -16.63 30.92
CA SER A 463 29.66 -16.36 31.29
C SER A 463 29.57 -15.93 32.75
N VAL A 464 28.85 -14.84 33.02
CA VAL A 464 28.54 -14.35 34.37
C VAL A 464 27.02 -14.21 34.54
N PRO A 465 26.46 -14.59 35.71
CA PRO A 465 25.04 -14.41 35.96
C PRO A 465 24.67 -12.93 36.09
N MET A 466 23.51 -12.56 35.57
CA MET A 466 22.94 -11.22 35.76
C MET A 466 21.93 -11.24 36.92
N SER A 467 21.87 -10.15 37.68
CA SER A 467 20.98 -9.99 38.84
C SER A 467 19.93 -8.91 38.60
N ALA A 468 18.73 -9.08 39.17
CA ALA A 468 17.67 -8.08 39.07
C ALA A 468 18.10 -6.74 39.66
N THR A 469 17.81 -5.62 38.98
CA THR A 469 18.20 -4.27 39.43
C THR A 469 17.25 -3.67 40.47
N GLY A 470 16.04 -4.23 40.59
CA GLY A 470 14.92 -3.67 41.35
C GLY A 470 13.88 -2.96 40.47
N ASN A 471 14.21 -2.65 39.21
CA ASN A 471 13.24 -2.23 38.21
C ASN A 471 12.54 -3.47 37.58
N PRO A 472 11.25 -3.39 37.22
CA PRO A 472 10.54 -4.50 36.60
C PRO A 472 11.27 -5.03 35.36
N GLN A 473 11.48 -6.35 35.30
CA GLN A 473 12.07 -7.07 34.16
C GLN A 473 13.51 -6.65 33.80
N GLU A 474 14.20 -5.90 34.64
CA GLU A 474 15.54 -5.38 34.35
C GLU A 474 16.62 -6.11 35.17
N TYR A 475 17.70 -6.49 34.47
CA TYR A 475 18.81 -7.28 35.00
C TYR A 475 20.14 -6.64 34.64
N ALA A 476 21.15 -6.78 35.52
CA ALA A 476 22.48 -6.25 35.29
C ALA A 476 23.59 -7.28 35.58
N GLY A 477 24.66 -7.21 34.80
CA GLY A 477 25.91 -7.94 34.98
C GLY A 477 27.12 -7.05 34.70
N GLU A 478 28.32 -7.51 35.02
CA GLU A 478 29.56 -6.73 34.88
C GLU A 478 30.62 -7.49 34.07
N ILE A 479 31.24 -6.78 33.13
CA ILE A 479 32.44 -7.23 32.42
C ILE A 479 33.66 -6.66 33.15
N PRO A 480 34.64 -7.46 33.61
CA PRO A 480 35.87 -6.95 34.21
C PRO A 480 36.67 -6.05 33.26
N GLY A 481 37.45 -5.11 33.80
CA GLY A 481 38.36 -4.29 33.01
C GLY A 481 39.34 -5.10 32.18
N VAL A 482 39.51 -4.73 30.91
CA VAL A 482 40.32 -5.50 29.93
C VAL A 482 41.67 -4.84 29.61
N GLY A 483 41.92 -3.61 30.09
CA GLY A 483 43.12 -2.82 29.79
C GLY A 483 42.98 -1.94 28.55
N GLU A 484 44.03 -1.17 28.23
CA GLU A 484 44.05 -0.24 27.09
C GLU A 484 44.15 -0.93 25.73
N ASP A 485 43.54 -0.32 24.71
CA ASP A 485 43.50 -0.74 23.31
C ASP A 485 43.00 -2.18 23.12
N GLN A 486 41.85 -2.50 23.73
CA GLN A 486 41.20 -3.80 23.59
C GLN A 486 39.80 -3.66 22.99
N GLN A 487 39.48 -4.56 22.06
CA GLN A 487 38.12 -4.79 21.61
C GLN A 487 37.45 -5.80 22.55
N VAL A 488 36.28 -5.48 23.06
CA VAL A 488 35.44 -6.39 23.85
C VAL A 488 34.26 -6.85 23.01
N TYR A 489 33.98 -8.15 23.03
CA TYR A 489 32.80 -8.75 22.40
C TYR A 489 31.92 -9.38 23.48
N TYR A 490 30.61 -9.17 23.41
CA TYR A 490 29.67 -9.73 24.38
C TYR A 490 28.26 -9.95 23.83
N PHE A 491 27.49 -10.78 24.51
CA PHE A 491 26.07 -10.99 24.27
C PHE A 491 25.37 -11.43 25.55
N ILE A 492 24.04 -11.35 25.56
CA ILE A 492 23.20 -11.71 26.71
C ILE A 492 22.30 -12.86 26.30
N SER A 493 22.05 -13.80 27.20
CA SER A 493 21.07 -14.87 27.01
C SER A 493 20.12 -14.96 28.19
N ALA A 494 18.84 -15.18 27.94
CA ALA A 494 17.84 -15.42 28.97
C ALA A 494 17.03 -16.67 28.64
N ALA A 495 16.90 -17.57 29.61
CA ALA A 495 16.05 -18.75 29.48
C ALA A 495 14.80 -18.67 30.35
N ASP A 496 13.69 -19.23 29.87
CA ASP A 496 12.54 -19.49 30.73
C ASP A 496 12.51 -20.89 31.34
N ASP A 497 11.51 -21.13 32.19
CA ASP A 497 11.28 -22.41 32.86
C ASP A 497 10.97 -23.57 31.90
N SER A 498 10.55 -23.28 30.66
CA SER A 498 10.37 -24.29 29.60
C SER A 498 11.66 -24.54 28.80
N GLY A 499 12.76 -23.86 29.14
CA GLY A 499 14.05 -23.97 28.48
C GLY A 499 14.17 -23.19 27.17
N ARG A 500 13.23 -22.30 26.84
CA ARG A 500 13.35 -21.40 25.68
C ARG A 500 14.38 -20.32 25.98
N THR A 501 15.34 -20.10 25.08
CA THR A 501 16.45 -19.15 25.30
C THR A 501 16.40 -18.04 24.27
N GLY A 502 16.28 -16.78 24.70
CA GLY A 502 16.45 -15.62 23.82
C GLY A 502 17.80 -14.95 24.03
N HIS A 503 18.25 -14.22 23.01
CA HIS A 503 19.58 -13.59 22.97
C HIS A 503 19.51 -12.10 22.62
N ALA A 504 20.50 -11.34 23.11
CA ALA A 504 20.84 -10.01 22.62
C ALA A 504 22.34 -9.94 22.28
N PRO A 505 22.72 -9.68 21.01
CA PRO A 505 21.83 -9.55 19.85
C PRO A 505 21.17 -10.89 19.52
N ARG A 506 20.01 -10.87 18.85
CA ARG A 506 19.22 -12.09 18.55
C ARG A 506 20.03 -13.13 17.76
N ALA A 507 20.91 -12.66 16.87
CA ALA A 507 21.79 -13.48 16.04
C ALA A 507 23.07 -13.99 16.75
N ALA A 508 23.15 -13.94 18.08
CA ALA A 508 24.33 -14.40 18.82
C ALA A 508 24.66 -15.89 18.60
N SER A 509 23.66 -16.72 18.35
CA SER A 509 23.83 -18.13 17.94
C SER A 509 24.56 -18.28 16.60
N GLY A 510 24.40 -17.32 15.69
CA GLY A 510 25.07 -17.25 14.38
C GLY A 510 26.43 -16.52 14.40
N GLY A 511 26.93 -16.12 15.58
CA GLY A 511 28.23 -15.47 15.74
C GLY A 511 28.22 -13.94 15.69
N ALA A 512 27.05 -13.30 15.76
CA ALA A 512 26.94 -11.85 15.89
C ALA A 512 27.01 -11.43 17.37
N TYR A 513 27.91 -10.53 17.74
CA TYR A 513 28.07 -10.07 19.12
C TYR A 513 28.02 -8.55 19.18
N PHE A 514 27.58 -8.01 20.31
CA PHE A 514 27.87 -6.60 20.61
C PHE A 514 29.37 -6.44 20.79
N ALA A 515 29.89 -5.28 20.41
CA ALA A 515 31.29 -4.97 20.60
C ALA A 515 31.49 -3.49 20.92
N PHE A 516 32.47 -3.20 21.76
CA PHE A 516 32.96 -1.84 22.02
C PHE A 516 34.48 -1.87 22.18
N HIS A 517 35.14 -0.76 21.86
CA HIS A 517 36.58 -0.56 21.97
C HIS A 517 36.92 0.19 23.26
N VAL A 518 38.00 -0.22 23.91
CA VAL A 518 38.57 0.46 25.07
C VAL A 518 39.87 1.14 24.63
N GLY A 519 39.86 2.46 24.42
CA GLY A 519 41.02 3.22 23.92
C GLY A 519 40.67 4.62 23.42
N ALA A 520 41.66 5.35 22.90
CA ALA A 520 41.50 6.76 22.51
C ALA A 520 40.60 6.95 21.27
N ASP A 521 39.69 7.92 21.33
CA ASP A 521 38.74 8.19 20.25
C ASP A 521 39.23 9.27 19.25
N ASN A 522 38.99 9.01 17.97
CA ASN A 522 39.38 9.88 16.85
C ASN A 522 38.29 9.98 15.76
N ILE A 523 37.11 9.43 16.04
CA ILE A 523 35.97 9.44 15.11
C ILE A 523 35.13 10.67 15.45
N ALA A 524 34.62 11.36 14.43
CA ALA A 524 33.75 12.52 14.64
C ALA A 524 32.27 12.11 14.54
N PRO A 525 31.35 12.84 15.19
CA PRO A 525 29.93 12.53 15.15
C PRO A 525 29.33 12.47 13.74
N VAL A 526 28.26 11.70 13.57
CA VAL A 526 27.45 11.68 12.35
C VAL A 526 26.17 12.47 12.61
N VAL A 527 25.92 13.49 11.77
CA VAL A 527 24.73 14.37 11.86
C VAL A 527 23.80 14.09 10.69
N VAL A 528 22.52 13.85 10.98
CA VAL A 528 21.42 13.68 10.02
C VAL A 528 20.34 14.71 10.30
N HIS A 529 19.92 15.44 9.27
CA HIS A 529 18.90 16.49 9.36
C HIS A 529 18.19 16.63 8.02
N ARG A 530 16.86 16.84 8.05
CA ARG A 530 16.07 17.16 6.87
C ARG A 530 15.87 18.68 6.76
N PRO A 531 16.24 19.30 5.64
CA PRO A 531 16.11 20.75 5.50
C PRO A 531 14.65 21.22 5.59
N LEU A 532 14.39 22.26 6.39
CA LEU A 532 13.10 22.96 6.45
C LEU A 532 12.67 23.53 5.09
N GLY A 533 11.37 23.45 4.81
CA GLY A 533 10.69 24.19 3.73
C GLY A 533 10.29 25.62 4.16
N ASN A 534 9.62 26.35 3.26
CA ASN A 534 9.17 27.73 3.52
C ASN A 534 8.30 27.82 4.79
N GLN A 535 8.46 28.91 5.54
CA GLN A 535 7.79 29.10 6.83
C GLN A 535 6.84 30.30 6.80
N SER A 536 5.74 30.27 7.55
CA SER A 536 4.81 31.39 7.58
C SER A 536 5.36 32.58 8.38
N VAL A 537 5.10 33.81 7.89
CA VAL A 537 5.36 35.05 8.65
C VAL A 537 4.60 35.11 9.98
N ARG A 538 3.51 34.32 10.12
CA ARG A 538 2.68 34.30 11.31
C ARG A 538 3.06 33.22 12.33
N ARG A 539 4.07 32.39 12.05
CA ARG A 539 4.64 31.46 13.06
C ARG A 539 5.56 32.24 14.00
N ASN A 540 5.34 32.09 15.30
CA ASN A 540 6.15 32.76 16.34
C ASN A 540 7.53 32.11 16.53
N THR A 541 7.70 30.85 16.11
CA THR A 541 8.91 30.02 16.27
C THR A 541 9.15 29.15 15.04
N PHE A 542 10.41 28.89 14.69
CA PHE A 542 10.83 27.86 13.73
C PHE A 542 11.53 26.73 14.48
N ALA A 543 11.06 25.50 14.35
CA ALA A 543 11.64 24.33 14.99
C ALA A 543 12.64 23.61 14.07
N PHE A 544 13.72 23.10 14.63
CA PHE A 544 14.80 22.37 13.96
C PHE A 544 15.03 21.05 14.68
N HIS A 545 15.10 19.94 13.93
CA HIS A 545 15.30 18.60 14.49
C HIS A 545 16.48 17.89 13.80
N ALA A 546 17.34 17.22 14.56
CA ALA A 546 18.47 16.46 14.02
C ALA A 546 18.67 15.15 14.78
N GLN A 547 19.13 14.12 14.07
CA GLN A 547 19.65 12.90 14.67
C GLN A 547 21.17 12.95 14.64
N VAL A 548 21.82 12.75 15.80
CA VAL A 548 23.27 12.83 15.93
C VAL A 548 23.78 11.64 16.73
N THR A 549 24.73 10.90 16.15
CA THR A 549 25.31 9.69 16.75
C THR A 549 26.83 9.77 16.79
N ASP A 550 27.45 9.11 17.76
CA ASP A 550 28.91 9.00 17.90
C ASP A 550 29.30 7.73 18.69
N ASN A 551 30.51 7.21 18.50
CA ASN A 551 30.98 5.98 19.15
C ASN A 551 31.37 6.16 20.63
N THR A 552 31.72 7.36 21.09
CA THR A 552 31.91 7.67 22.53
C THR A 552 30.78 8.53 23.11
N GLY A 553 29.78 8.86 22.28
CA GLY A 553 28.62 9.66 22.63
C GLY A 553 28.80 11.13 22.28
N VAL A 554 27.70 11.86 22.20
CA VAL A 554 27.69 13.27 21.75
C VAL A 554 27.71 14.21 22.96
N ALA A 555 28.60 15.20 22.94
CA ALA A 555 28.68 16.23 23.98
C ALA A 555 27.72 17.38 23.75
N THR A 556 27.73 17.95 22.54
CA THR A 556 26.92 19.14 22.21
C THR A 556 26.48 19.11 20.76
N VAL A 557 25.28 19.62 20.48
CA VAL A 557 24.81 19.92 19.12
C VAL A 557 24.36 21.37 19.07
N GLN A 558 24.83 22.12 18.08
CA GLN A 558 24.61 23.54 17.95
C GLN A 558 23.97 23.87 16.59
N LEU A 559 22.92 24.69 16.60
CA LEU A 559 22.30 25.28 15.43
C LEU A 559 22.90 26.68 15.19
N PHE A 560 23.40 26.90 13.98
CA PHE A 560 23.80 28.22 13.51
C PHE A 560 22.80 28.70 12.46
N TYR A 561 22.22 29.89 12.63
CA TYR A 561 21.27 30.47 11.67
C TYR A 561 21.51 31.96 11.42
N ARG A 562 21.03 32.49 10.28
CA ARG A 562 21.03 33.93 9.96
C ARG A 562 19.85 34.29 9.06
N GLN A 563 19.43 35.56 9.11
CA GLN A 563 18.36 36.12 8.27
C GLN A 563 18.96 37.10 7.25
N ASN A 564 18.51 37.05 5.99
CA ASN A 564 18.86 37.98 4.90
C ASN A 564 20.38 38.24 4.75
N ALA A 565 21.19 37.17 4.83
CA ALA A 565 22.66 37.23 4.77
C ALA A 565 23.32 38.07 5.90
N GLY A 566 22.65 38.24 7.04
CA GLY A 566 23.20 38.86 8.25
C GLY A 566 24.26 38.02 8.99
N ALA A 567 24.56 38.41 10.22
CA ALA A 567 25.49 37.66 11.09
C ALA A 567 24.88 36.33 11.55
N TRP A 568 25.74 35.31 11.70
CA TRP A 568 25.35 34.02 12.27
C TRP A 568 25.04 34.17 13.75
N SER A 569 23.88 33.65 14.15
CA SER A 569 23.46 33.43 15.53
C SER A 569 23.58 31.95 15.86
N GLU A 570 23.81 31.64 17.14
CA GLU A 570 24.09 30.28 17.64
C GLU A 570 23.08 29.92 18.74
N VAL A 571 22.54 28.70 18.66
CA VAL A 571 21.60 28.14 19.61
C VAL A 571 22.04 26.70 19.92
N GLU A 572 22.19 26.38 21.20
CA GLU A 572 22.42 25.00 21.64
C GLU A 572 21.11 24.20 21.50
N MET A 573 21.20 23.02 20.88
CA MET A 573 20.06 22.11 20.71
C MET A 573 19.92 21.22 21.93
N THR A 574 18.68 21.01 22.37
CA THR A 574 18.35 20.13 23.50
C THR A 574 18.07 18.72 23.01
N ALA A 575 18.41 17.69 23.81
CA ALA A 575 18.16 16.29 23.46
C ALA A 575 16.91 15.76 24.17
N PRO A 576 15.71 15.75 23.53
CA PRO A 576 14.49 15.23 24.15
C PRO A 576 14.49 13.71 24.29
N ALA A 577 15.22 13.01 23.41
CA ALA A 577 15.41 11.57 23.39
C ALA A 577 16.86 11.23 23.03
N GLN A 578 17.23 9.95 23.16
CA GLN A 578 18.58 9.51 22.80
C GLN A 578 18.84 9.75 21.30
N ASP A 579 20.00 10.32 20.99
CA ASP A 579 20.47 10.64 19.63
C ASP A 579 19.59 11.65 18.86
N GLU A 580 18.52 12.18 19.46
CA GLU A 580 17.64 13.19 18.87
C GLU A 580 17.88 14.55 19.52
N TYR A 581 17.93 15.59 18.69
CA TYR A 581 18.21 16.97 19.11
C TYR A 581 17.22 17.93 18.48
N GLU A 582 16.76 18.91 19.27
CA GLU A 582 15.82 19.95 18.82
C GLU A 582 16.25 21.36 19.25
N ALA A 583 15.87 22.36 18.46
CA ALA A 583 15.96 23.76 18.84
C ALA A 583 14.82 24.57 18.19
N SER A 584 14.41 25.65 18.85
CA SER A 584 13.45 26.60 18.30
C SER A 584 14.03 28.00 18.21
N VAL A 585 13.82 28.66 17.07
CA VAL A 585 14.25 30.04 16.81
C VAL A 585 13.04 30.95 16.74
N GLN A 586 13.02 32.01 17.55
CA GLN A 586 12.01 33.08 17.47
C GLN A 586 12.57 34.26 16.67
N PRO A 587 12.15 34.49 15.42
CA PRO A 587 12.59 35.66 14.67
C PRO A 587 11.79 36.89 15.15
N ALA A 588 12.43 37.80 15.87
CA ALA A 588 11.76 39.01 16.39
C ALA A 588 11.20 39.96 15.30
N SER A 589 11.48 39.73 14.01
CA SER A 589 11.11 40.63 12.90
C SER A 589 11.06 39.97 11.51
N ALA A 590 10.66 38.70 11.39
CA ALA A 590 10.52 38.05 10.08
C ALA A 590 9.40 38.71 9.24
N GLN A 591 9.66 38.94 7.96
CA GLN A 591 8.72 39.47 6.97
C GLN A 591 8.57 38.50 5.80
N VAL A 592 7.42 38.53 5.12
CA VAL A 592 7.20 37.76 3.88
C VAL A 592 8.30 38.11 2.86
N GLY A 593 8.96 37.09 2.32
CA GLY A 593 10.09 37.22 1.41
C GLY A 593 11.47 37.15 2.07
N ASP A 594 11.57 37.19 3.41
CA ASP A 594 12.84 37.00 4.10
C ASP A 594 13.41 35.61 3.87
N ARG A 595 14.73 35.51 3.76
CA ARG A 595 15.47 34.25 3.62
C ARG A 595 16.22 33.92 4.90
N PHE A 596 16.05 32.71 5.41
CA PHE A 596 16.84 32.16 6.51
C PHE A 596 17.85 31.15 5.97
N ASP A 597 19.09 31.25 6.44
CA ASP A 597 20.17 30.29 6.16
C ASP A 597 20.60 29.62 7.47
N TYR A 598 20.86 28.31 7.47
CA TYR A 598 21.30 27.60 8.68
C TYR A 598 22.19 26.37 8.44
N TYR A 599 22.93 25.95 9.47
CA TYR A 599 23.70 24.70 9.52
C TYR A 599 23.84 24.19 10.96
N LEU A 600 24.22 22.94 11.12
CA LEU A 600 24.38 22.25 12.41
C LEU A 600 25.85 21.89 12.66
N LEU A 601 26.28 21.91 13.92
CA LEU A 601 27.61 21.49 14.37
C LEU A 601 27.47 20.57 15.59
N ALA A 602 27.98 19.35 15.50
CA ALA A 602 28.02 18.39 16.60
C ALA A 602 29.46 18.18 17.09
N THR A 603 29.61 17.94 18.39
CA THR A 603 30.88 17.62 19.07
C THR A 603 30.70 16.37 19.92
N ASP A 604 31.64 15.43 19.88
CA ASP A 604 31.62 14.21 20.72
C ASP A 604 32.07 14.42 22.17
N ASN A 605 31.88 13.40 23.01
CA ASN A 605 32.28 13.34 24.43
C ASN A 605 33.74 12.91 24.64
N SER A 606 34.51 12.70 23.58
CA SER A 606 35.90 12.26 23.70
C SER A 606 36.78 13.34 24.36
N ALA A 607 37.92 12.94 24.91
CA ALA A 607 38.89 13.89 25.45
C ALA A 607 39.44 14.89 24.39
N ARG A 608 39.29 14.58 23.09
CA ARG A 608 39.71 15.43 21.97
C ARG A 608 38.60 16.30 21.41
N ALA A 609 37.34 16.03 21.74
CA ALA A 609 36.15 16.74 21.27
C ALA A 609 36.12 16.86 19.74
N ASN A 610 36.04 15.73 19.02
CA ASN A 610 35.98 15.77 17.54
C ASN A 610 34.63 16.35 17.09
N THR A 611 34.59 17.01 15.93
CA THR A 611 33.43 17.79 15.48
C THR A 611 32.96 17.43 14.07
N ALA A 612 31.65 17.50 13.82
CA ALA A 612 31.05 17.32 12.50
C ALA A 612 30.02 18.42 12.17
N ARG A 613 30.03 18.89 10.92
CA ARG A 613 29.17 19.99 10.43
C ARG A 613 28.24 19.53 9.31
N LEU A 614 26.96 19.92 9.37
CA LEU A 614 25.96 19.62 8.33
C LEU A 614 25.21 20.88 7.86
N PRO A 615 25.17 21.18 6.55
CA PRO A 615 25.94 20.53 5.49
C PRO A 615 27.44 20.86 5.62
N ALA A 616 28.32 19.99 5.12
CA ALA A 616 29.76 20.08 5.36
C ALA A 616 30.39 21.42 4.92
N THR A 617 29.93 22.00 3.79
CA THR A 617 30.55 23.19 3.19
C THR A 617 29.64 24.40 3.01
N GLU A 618 28.31 24.23 3.00
CA GLU A 618 27.35 25.32 2.72
C GLU A 618 26.38 25.56 3.90
N HIS A 619 25.10 25.82 3.60
CA HIS A 619 23.99 25.99 4.53
C HIS A 619 22.69 25.55 3.83
N TYR A 620 21.68 25.21 4.61
CA TYR A 620 20.31 25.08 4.12
C TYR A 620 19.62 26.45 4.10
N SER A 621 18.56 26.60 3.30
CA SER A 621 17.79 27.84 3.24
C SER A 621 16.29 27.61 3.08
N PHE A 622 15.48 28.50 3.68
CA PHE A 622 14.03 28.59 3.43
C PHE A 622 13.59 30.07 3.37
N THR A 623 12.41 30.34 2.79
CA THR A 623 11.84 31.70 2.76
C THR A 623 10.58 31.83 3.59
N ILE A 624 10.30 33.05 4.04
CA ILE A 624 9.09 33.39 4.78
C ILE A 624 7.93 33.68 3.80
N VAL A 625 6.77 33.05 3.98
CA VAL A 625 5.59 33.13 3.11
C VAL A 625 4.33 33.59 3.87
N ASN A 626 3.27 33.96 3.17
CA ASN A 626 2.02 34.51 3.72
C ASN A 626 0.85 33.50 3.74
N SER A 627 1.13 32.20 3.90
CA SER A 627 0.12 31.16 4.15
C SER A 627 0.50 30.34 5.39
N LEU A 628 -0.49 29.70 6.01
CA LEU A 628 -0.28 28.69 7.05
C LEU A 628 -0.60 27.34 6.43
N LEU A 629 0.42 26.57 6.08
CA LEU A 629 0.29 25.21 5.56
C LEU A 629 0.66 24.20 6.65
N TYR A 630 -0.19 23.19 6.80
CA TYR A 630 0.02 21.99 7.61
C TYR A 630 -0.06 20.78 6.67
N ASP A 631 1.11 20.34 6.19
CA ASP A 631 1.28 19.16 5.32
C ASP A 631 1.56 17.87 6.11
N PHE A 632 1.62 17.96 7.45
CA PHE A 632 1.75 16.86 8.41
C PHE A 632 2.97 15.94 8.27
N GLU A 633 3.89 16.22 7.34
CA GLU A 633 5.09 15.43 7.11
C GLU A 633 6.14 15.57 8.23
N PRO A 634 6.51 16.79 8.67
CA PRO A 634 7.53 16.96 9.70
C PRO A 634 7.01 16.70 11.11
N ASP A 635 5.75 17.05 11.37
CA ASP A 635 5.10 17.04 12.68
C ASP A 635 3.57 16.95 12.54
N ASP A 636 2.87 16.85 13.66
CA ASP A 636 1.41 16.74 13.73
C ASP A 636 0.69 18.10 13.61
N GLY A 637 1.43 19.17 13.29
CA GLY A 637 0.94 20.53 13.14
C GLY A 637 0.60 21.24 14.45
N ASP A 638 0.97 20.67 15.61
CA ASP A 638 0.54 21.11 16.94
C ASP A 638 -0.99 21.06 17.13
N LEU A 639 -1.69 20.19 16.39
CA LEU A 639 -3.15 20.04 16.52
C LEU A 639 -3.50 19.33 17.83
N ILE A 640 -4.55 19.80 18.49
CA ILE A 640 -4.94 19.36 19.83
C ILE A 640 -6.15 18.43 19.74
N THR A 641 -6.02 17.21 20.25
CA THR A 641 -7.13 16.25 20.35
C THR A 641 -7.84 16.32 21.71
N THR A 642 -9.08 15.85 21.74
CA THR A 642 -9.80 15.57 23.00
C THR A 642 -9.47 14.17 23.53
N ASN A 643 -9.81 13.84 24.78
CA ASN A 643 -9.58 12.50 25.33
C ASN A 643 -10.87 11.99 26.00
N PRO A 644 -11.45 10.85 25.56
CA PRO A 644 -11.00 9.97 24.46
C PRO A 644 -11.14 10.64 23.08
N SER A 645 -10.28 10.26 22.14
CA SER A 645 -10.33 10.70 20.74
C SER A 645 -9.90 9.57 19.82
N ASP A 646 -10.56 9.52 18.67
CA ASP A 646 -10.26 8.65 17.55
C ASP A 646 -9.13 9.22 16.66
N TRP A 647 -8.96 10.54 16.59
CA TRP A 647 -7.91 11.18 15.78
C TRP A 647 -6.50 10.68 16.09
N GLU A 648 -5.79 10.24 15.06
CA GLU A 648 -4.42 9.71 15.04
C GLU A 648 -3.62 10.38 13.90
N TRP A 649 -2.36 10.75 14.18
CA TRP A 649 -1.43 11.31 13.20
C TRP A 649 -0.41 10.27 12.74
N GLY A 650 -0.24 10.11 11.43
CA GLY A 650 0.72 9.16 10.86
C GLY A 650 0.31 8.64 9.48
N ALA A 651 0.96 7.57 9.03
CA ALA A 651 0.68 6.99 7.72
C ALA A 651 -0.61 6.15 7.75
N PRO A 652 -1.61 6.44 6.90
CA PRO A 652 -2.85 5.69 6.90
C PRO A 652 -2.62 4.30 6.29
N THR A 653 -3.08 3.26 6.98
CA THR A 653 -3.08 1.86 6.53
C THR A 653 -4.51 1.35 6.26
N SER A 654 -5.52 2.14 6.57
CA SER A 654 -6.94 1.94 6.26
C SER A 654 -7.50 3.18 5.53
N GLY A 655 -8.76 3.13 5.08
CA GLY A 655 -9.38 4.21 4.30
C GLY A 655 -8.67 4.45 2.97
N PRO A 656 -8.08 5.63 2.72
CA PRO A 656 -7.37 5.93 1.46
C PRO A 656 -6.02 5.21 1.33
N GLN A 657 -5.47 4.61 2.40
CA GLN A 657 -4.18 3.89 2.48
C GLN A 657 -2.92 4.70 2.08
N GLN A 658 -3.11 5.92 1.60
CA GLN A 658 -2.06 6.88 1.28
C GLN A 658 -2.56 8.28 1.64
N ALA A 659 -1.64 9.13 2.08
CA ALA A 659 -1.87 10.55 2.21
C ALA A 659 -2.20 11.18 0.84
N PHE A 660 -2.86 12.33 0.82
CA PHE A 660 -3.04 13.08 -0.42
C PHE A 660 -1.67 13.60 -0.90
N SER A 661 -0.87 14.12 0.03
CA SER A 661 0.50 14.55 -0.20
C SER A 661 1.42 13.94 0.86
N GLY A 662 2.66 13.63 0.49
CA GLY A 662 3.61 13.02 1.43
C GLY A 662 3.21 11.61 1.89
N ALA A 663 3.39 11.32 3.18
CA ALA A 663 3.22 10.01 3.78
C ALA A 663 2.32 10.00 5.02
N LYS A 664 2.04 11.14 5.67
CA LYS A 664 1.31 11.22 6.94
C LYS A 664 0.08 12.11 6.83
N VAL A 665 -0.97 11.76 7.57
CA VAL A 665 -2.24 12.51 7.64
C VAL A 665 -2.74 12.53 9.08
N TRP A 666 -3.79 13.30 9.35
CA TRP A 666 -4.66 13.08 10.50
C TRP A 666 -5.87 12.23 10.08
N ALA A 667 -6.16 11.16 10.82
CA ALA A 667 -7.31 10.29 10.55
C ALA A 667 -8.03 9.89 11.84
N THR A 668 -9.35 9.68 11.79
CA THR A 668 -10.11 9.13 12.94
C THR A 668 -9.70 7.70 13.30
N LYS A 669 -9.01 6.97 12.43
CA LYS A 669 -8.18 5.79 12.78
C LYS A 669 -7.25 5.53 11.61
N LEU A 670 -5.95 5.47 11.85
CA LEU A 670 -5.00 5.22 10.75
C LEU A 670 -5.09 3.77 10.25
N GLY A 671 -5.45 2.82 11.13
CA GLY A 671 -5.38 1.38 10.86
C GLY A 671 -6.68 0.62 11.08
N GLY A 672 -7.84 1.24 10.85
CA GLY A 672 -9.13 0.57 10.93
C GLY A 672 -10.29 1.55 10.93
N ASN A 673 -11.43 1.10 11.45
CA ASN A 673 -12.64 1.89 11.53
C ASN A 673 -12.69 2.70 12.84
N TYR A 674 -13.40 3.83 12.83
CA TYR A 674 -13.58 4.67 14.04
C TYR A 674 -14.32 3.92 15.16
N SER A 675 -14.34 4.47 16.38
CA SER A 675 -15.02 3.83 17.52
C SER A 675 -16.54 4.09 17.49
N ASP A 676 -17.33 3.17 18.06
CA ASP A 676 -18.74 3.44 18.39
C ASP A 676 -18.84 4.63 19.36
N LEU A 677 -19.89 5.45 19.22
CA LEU A 677 -20.20 6.60 20.08
C LEU A 677 -19.06 7.62 20.21
N SER A 678 -18.32 7.83 19.12
CA SER A 678 -17.20 8.76 19.06
C SER A 678 -17.66 10.21 19.22
N ASP A 679 -16.89 11.00 19.97
CA ASP A 679 -17.06 12.45 20.13
C ASP A 679 -15.69 13.13 19.98
N SER A 680 -15.09 12.96 18.80
CA SER A 680 -13.67 13.20 18.56
C SER A 680 -13.44 14.57 17.93
N LYS A 681 -12.68 15.41 18.63
CA LYS A 681 -12.37 16.80 18.22
C LYS A 681 -10.87 16.95 17.97
N LEU A 682 -10.53 17.60 16.86
CA LEU A 682 -9.17 17.96 16.46
C LEU A 682 -9.12 19.47 16.23
N ASP A 683 -8.43 20.19 17.12
CA ASP A 683 -8.40 21.65 17.16
C ASP A 683 -7.08 22.18 16.61
N LEU A 684 -7.16 23.16 15.71
CA LEU A 684 -5.99 23.92 15.29
C LEU A 684 -5.61 24.93 16.38
N PRO A 685 -4.30 25.26 16.52
CA PRO A 685 -3.87 26.40 17.31
C PRO A 685 -4.60 27.70 16.93
N PRO A 686 -4.78 28.66 17.85
CA PRO A 686 -5.42 29.94 17.54
C PRO A 686 -4.72 30.68 16.39
N ILE A 687 -5.50 31.13 15.41
CA ILE A 687 -5.06 31.85 14.22
C ILE A 687 -5.45 33.32 14.35
N ASP A 688 -4.48 34.22 14.14
CA ASP A 688 -4.70 35.66 14.19
C ASP A 688 -5.04 36.23 12.80
N LEU A 689 -6.29 36.65 12.62
CA LEU A 689 -6.80 37.31 11.41
C LEU A 689 -6.95 38.85 11.56
N THR A 690 -6.37 39.46 12.61
CA THR A 690 -6.55 40.90 12.92
C THR A 690 -6.19 41.84 11.76
N ASN A 691 -5.21 41.47 10.93
CA ASN A 691 -4.77 42.22 9.74
C ASN A 691 -4.96 41.39 8.46
N VAL A 692 -6.12 40.78 8.27
CA VAL A 692 -6.45 39.95 7.10
C VAL A 692 -7.80 40.44 6.56
N GLN A 693 -7.87 40.77 5.27
CA GLN A 693 -9.13 41.25 4.66
C GLN A 693 -9.96 40.11 4.09
N ASN A 694 -9.31 39.14 3.46
CA ASN A 694 -9.93 37.93 2.93
C ASN A 694 -9.16 36.73 3.44
N SER A 695 -9.83 35.64 3.78
CA SER A 695 -9.12 34.41 4.16
C SER A 695 -9.95 33.21 3.75
N THR A 696 -9.25 32.17 3.31
CA THR A 696 -9.86 30.88 2.97
C THR A 696 -9.14 29.78 3.71
N LEU A 697 -9.92 28.84 4.25
CA LEU A 697 -9.43 27.55 4.68
C LEU A 697 -9.64 26.58 3.52
N THR A 698 -8.58 25.88 3.14
CA THR A 698 -8.65 24.72 2.25
C THR A 698 -8.01 23.52 2.92
N PHE A 699 -8.55 22.33 2.67
CA PHE A 699 -7.91 21.09 3.06
C PHE A 699 -8.34 19.97 2.12
N TRP A 700 -7.51 18.95 2.00
CA TRP A 700 -7.88 17.72 1.33
C TRP A 700 -8.46 16.76 2.37
N HIS A 701 -9.56 16.12 2.02
CA HIS A 701 -10.12 15.08 2.85
C HIS A 701 -10.52 13.85 2.04
N TRP A 702 -10.60 12.73 2.74
CA TRP A 702 -11.23 11.51 2.28
C TRP A 702 -12.08 11.01 3.43
N TYR A 703 -13.30 10.52 3.15
CA TYR A 703 -14.13 9.94 4.20
C TYR A 703 -15.07 8.85 3.70
N VAL A 704 -15.31 7.87 4.59
CA VAL A 704 -16.38 6.88 4.49
C VAL A 704 -16.97 6.70 5.88
N MET A 705 -18.27 6.97 6.01
CA MET A 705 -18.99 7.00 7.28
C MET A 705 -20.37 6.34 7.13
N GLU A 706 -20.95 5.83 8.22
CA GLU A 706 -22.22 5.10 8.20
C GLU A 706 -23.34 5.93 7.57
N HIS A 707 -23.96 5.34 6.54
CA HIS A 707 -25.10 5.92 5.85
C HIS A 707 -25.92 4.84 5.14
N SER A 708 -27.24 4.95 5.24
CA SER A 708 -28.17 4.08 4.53
C SER A 708 -29.42 4.82 4.09
N ASP A 709 -29.91 4.56 2.87
CA ASP A 709 -31.20 5.06 2.37
C ASP A 709 -31.38 6.60 2.47
N GLY A 710 -30.30 7.37 2.25
CA GLY A 710 -30.32 8.84 2.33
C GLY A 710 -30.30 9.38 3.77
N THR A 711 -30.05 8.50 4.74
CA THR A 711 -29.96 8.83 6.17
C THR A 711 -28.51 8.80 6.60
N TYR A 712 -28.06 9.90 7.21
CA TYR A 712 -26.72 10.06 7.76
C TYR A 712 -26.76 9.74 9.24
N TRP A 713 -26.09 8.65 9.61
CA TRP A 713 -26.01 8.18 10.99
C TRP A 713 -24.73 8.70 11.66
N ASP A 714 -23.64 8.71 10.88
CA ASP A 714 -22.33 9.22 11.28
C ASP A 714 -21.87 10.38 10.40
N GLY A 715 -20.96 11.21 10.92
CA GLY A 715 -20.54 12.40 10.22
C GLY A 715 -19.39 13.17 10.83
N GLY A 716 -18.83 14.09 10.04
CA GLY A 716 -17.88 15.10 10.50
C GLY A 716 -18.27 16.51 10.07
N ASN A 717 -18.00 17.53 10.89
CA ASN A 717 -18.16 18.93 10.50
C ASN A 717 -17.01 19.82 10.97
N VAL A 718 -16.92 21.01 10.38
CA VAL A 718 -15.92 22.03 10.74
C VAL A 718 -16.59 23.12 11.58
N LYS A 719 -15.97 23.45 12.72
CA LYS A 719 -16.44 24.49 13.63
C LYS A 719 -15.37 25.57 13.81
N ILE A 720 -15.82 26.80 14.10
CA ILE A 720 -14.97 27.96 14.40
C ILE A 720 -15.29 28.52 15.78
N SER A 721 -14.27 28.87 16.54
CA SER A 721 -14.37 29.70 17.74
C SER A 721 -13.78 31.07 17.45
N VAL A 722 -14.50 32.14 17.80
CA VAL A 722 -14.04 33.52 17.61
C VAL A 722 -13.68 34.12 18.97
N ASN A 723 -12.44 34.61 19.10
CA ASN A 723 -11.86 35.22 20.30
C ASN A 723 -12.01 34.37 21.57
N GLY A 724 -11.88 33.05 21.45
CA GLY A 724 -12.04 32.11 22.56
C GLY A 724 -13.49 31.90 23.02
N GLY A 725 -14.47 32.27 22.19
CA GLY A 725 -15.89 31.97 22.39
C GLY A 725 -16.24 30.49 22.16
N PRO A 726 -17.53 30.12 22.26
CA PRO A 726 -17.97 28.77 21.90
C PRO A 726 -17.70 28.47 20.42
N PHE A 727 -17.54 27.18 20.10
CA PHE A 727 -17.41 26.72 18.71
C PHE A 727 -18.77 26.71 18.02
N GLU A 728 -18.85 27.32 16.85
CA GLU A 728 -20.03 27.37 15.97
C GLU A 728 -19.73 26.69 14.63
N ILE A 729 -20.71 26.04 14.02
CA ILE A 729 -20.54 25.35 12.73
C ILE A 729 -20.38 26.38 11.61
N ILE A 730 -19.40 26.17 10.74
CA ILE A 730 -19.24 26.91 9.48
C ILE A 730 -19.56 26.01 8.30
N THR A 731 -20.01 26.60 7.19
CA THR A 731 -20.45 25.88 5.99
C THR A 731 -19.40 26.00 4.89
N PRO A 732 -18.98 24.90 4.24
CA PRO A 732 -18.10 24.97 3.07
C PRO A 732 -18.82 25.55 1.86
N GLU A 733 -18.08 26.04 0.86
CA GLU A 733 -18.66 26.57 -0.39
C GLU A 733 -19.50 25.53 -1.14
N GLY A 734 -19.10 24.25 -1.08
CA GLY A 734 -19.83 23.11 -1.66
C GLY A 734 -21.06 22.66 -0.87
N GLY A 735 -21.23 23.13 0.38
CA GLY A 735 -22.22 22.62 1.32
C GLY A 735 -21.81 21.27 1.96
N TYR A 736 -22.56 20.86 2.98
CA TYR A 736 -22.41 19.55 3.62
C TYR A 736 -23.27 18.50 2.91
N ASP A 737 -22.89 17.22 3.02
CA ASP A 737 -23.62 16.10 2.39
C ASP A 737 -25.03 15.92 2.95
N GLY A 738 -25.19 16.11 4.26
CA GLY A 738 -26.45 15.85 4.93
C GLY A 738 -26.51 16.36 6.36
N ILE A 739 -27.50 15.86 7.09
CA ILE A 739 -27.74 16.15 8.51
C ILE A 739 -27.82 14.83 9.26
N VAL A 740 -27.11 14.71 10.38
CA VAL A 740 -27.18 13.50 11.22
C VAL A 740 -28.57 13.39 11.83
N THR A 741 -29.21 12.23 11.66
CA THR A 741 -30.60 12.00 12.09
C THR A 741 -30.79 10.78 12.99
N SER A 742 -29.70 10.21 13.54
CA SER A 742 -29.73 9.01 14.39
C SER A 742 -30.63 9.15 15.65
N PRO A 743 -31.70 8.34 15.80
CA PRO A 743 -32.62 8.47 16.91
C PRO A 743 -32.19 7.74 18.20
N ASP A 744 -31.32 6.72 18.18
CA ASP A 744 -30.82 5.97 19.37
C ASP A 744 -29.76 4.87 19.01
N PRO A 745 -28.60 4.77 19.71
CA PRO A 745 -28.04 5.73 20.66
C PRO A 745 -27.54 6.98 19.95
N VAL A 746 -27.67 8.11 20.64
CA VAL A 746 -27.59 9.43 20.02
C VAL A 746 -26.15 9.80 19.67
N ASN A 747 -25.87 9.90 18.38
CA ASN A 747 -24.67 10.57 17.86
C ASN A 747 -24.61 12.01 18.40
N VAL A 748 -23.44 12.43 18.87
CA VAL A 748 -23.22 13.79 19.44
C VAL A 748 -23.54 14.92 18.45
N LEU A 749 -23.52 14.62 17.14
CA LEU A 749 -23.82 15.55 16.05
C LEU A 749 -25.31 15.57 15.64
N LEU A 750 -26.22 15.02 16.45
CA LEU A 750 -27.64 14.97 16.11
C LEU A 750 -28.22 16.34 15.69
N ASN A 751 -28.82 16.38 14.49
CA ASN A 751 -29.35 17.58 13.81
C ASN A 751 -28.29 18.60 13.35
N GLU A 752 -27.00 18.26 13.40
CA GLU A 752 -25.95 19.08 12.81
C GLU A 752 -25.70 18.66 11.34
N PRO A 753 -25.38 19.61 10.44
CA PRO A 753 -24.94 19.29 9.10
C PRO A 753 -23.53 18.67 9.13
N VAL A 754 -23.27 17.69 8.27
CA VAL A 754 -22.03 16.91 8.26
C VAL A 754 -21.60 16.51 6.85
N PHE A 755 -20.29 16.36 6.68
CA PHE A 755 -19.73 15.44 5.70
C PHE A 755 -20.02 14.02 6.18
N GLY A 756 -20.57 13.18 5.31
CA GLY A 756 -20.95 11.82 5.65
C GLY A 756 -21.48 11.08 4.43
N GLY A 757 -21.74 9.78 4.55
CA GLY A 757 -22.13 8.98 3.41
C GLY A 757 -21.04 8.09 2.85
N PRO A 758 -21.39 7.15 1.93
CA PRO A 758 -20.38 6.44 1.15
C PRO A 758 -19.64 7.45 0.28
N ALA A 759 -18.36 7.19 -0.03
CA ALA A 759 -17.56 8.07 -0.88
C ALA A 759 -18.30 8.37 -2.19
N THR A 760 -18.94 9.53 -2.28
CA THR A 760 -19.51 9.98 -3.54
C THR A 760 -18.34 10.21 -4.49
N ASN A 761 -18.46 9.71 -5.73
CA ASN A 761 -17.41 9.74 -6.75
C ASN A 761 -16.18 8.84 -6.52
N GLY A 762 -16.35 7.66 -5.92
CA GLY A 762 -15.42 6.56 -6.15
C GLY A 762 -14.09 6.63 -5.39
N ASN A 763 -14.15 6.99 -4.10
CA ASN A 763 -13.03 6.81 -3.17
C ASN A 763 -11.82 7.74 -3.46
N VAL A 764 -12.07 8.96 -3.89
CA VAL A 764 -11.04 9.95 -4.26
C VAL A 764 -10.96 11.04 -3.20
N TRP A 765 -9.74 11.50 -2.90
CA TRP A 765 -9.51 12.70 -2.10
C TRP A 765 -10.21 13.91 -2.73
N GLN A 766 -10.91 14.69 -1.91
CA GLN A 766 -11.62 15.90 -2.33
C GLN A 766 -11.05 17.10 -1.60
N GLN A 767 -11.05 18.25 -2.27
CA GLN A 767 -10.60 19.50 -1.66
C GLN A 767 -11.81 20.31 -1.24
N GLU A 768 -11.84 20.69 0.03
CA GLU A 768 -12.89 21.54 0.59
C GLU A 768 -12.41 22.98 0.76
N VAL A 769 -13.35 23.92 0.61
CA VAL A 769 -13.08 25.36 0.70
C VAL A 769 -14.08 26.01 1.65
N PHE A 770 -13.58 26.77 2.61
CA PHE A 770 -14.38 27.61 3.52
C PHE A 770 -13.94 29.06 3.41
N ASP A 771 -14.91 29.96 3.18
CA ASP A 771 -14.69 31.40 3.28
C ASP A 771 -14.63 31.84 4.75
N LEU A 772 -13.47 32.33 5.17
CA LEU A 772 -13.23 32.87 6.50
C LEU A 772 -13.24 34.40 6.53
N SER A 773 -13.55 35.07 5.41
CA SER A 773 -13.48 36.53 5.29
C SER A 773 -14.44 37.25 6.26
N ALA A 774 -15.52 36.59 6.66
CA ALA A 774 -16.44 37.11 7.70
C ALA A 774 -15.78 37.27 9.09
N TYR A 775 -14.64 36.61 9.33
CA TYR A 775 -13.89 36.64 10.58
C TYR A 775 -12.62 37.51 10.49
N ALA A 776 -12.46 38.25 9.40
CA ALA A 776 -11.46 39.30 9.26
C ALA A 776 -11.44 40.22 10.49
N GLY A 777 -10.25 40.51 11.01
CA GLY A 777 -10.10 41.36 12.19
C GLY A 777 -10.18 40.63 13.54
N GLN A 778 -10.39 39.30 13.57
CA GLN A 778 -10.56 38.52 14.81
C GLN A 778 -9.42 37.51 15.03
N THR A 779 -9.32 36.97 16.25
CA THR A 779 -8.56 35.72 16.49
C THR A 779 -9.54 34.56 16.41
N ILE A 780 -9.24 33.52 15.63
CA ILE A 780 -10.10 32.35 15.46
C ILE A 780 -9.41 31.07 15.91
N ALA A 781 -10.17 30.02 16.20
CA ALA A 781 -9.68 28.64 16.29
C ALA A 781 -10.61 27.74 15.47
N LEU A 782 -10.04 26.80 14.73
CA LEU A 782 -10.77 25.87 13.88
C LEU A 782 -10.79 24.48 14.51
N ARG A 783 -11.88 23.74 14.32
CA ARG A 783 -12.09 22.39 14.83
C ARG A 783 -12.64 21.48 13.76
N PHE A 784 -12.02 20.33 13.57
CA PHE A 784 -12.64 19.18 12.92
C PHE A 784 -13.33 18.33 13.98
N HIS A 785 -14.64 18.17 13.86
CA HIS A 785 -15.47 17.45 14.83
C HIS A 785 -16.10 16.24 14.18
N PHE A 786 -15.74 15.05 14.65
CA PHE A 786 -16.26 13.77 14.17
C PHE A 786 -17.17 13.15 15.25
N GLY A 787 -18.30 12.61 14.82
CA GLY A 787 -19.23 11.91 15.71
C GLY A 787 -19.81 10.66 15.07
N SER A 788 -19.90 9.59 15.85
CA SER A 788 -20.56 8.35 15.47
C SER A 788 -21.67 7.96 16.44
N ASP A 789 -22.60 7.15 15.94
CA ASP A 789 -23.60 6.47 16.75
C ASP A 789 -23.06 5.12 17.29
N GLY A 790 -23.91 4.30 17.91
CA GLY A 790 -23.47 3.07 18.59
C GLY A 790 -23.44 1.83 17.70
N TYR A 791 -23.61 1.98 16.39
CA TYR A 791 -23.67 0.89 15.43
C TYR A 791 -22.83 1.22 14.19
N VAL A 792 -22.28 0.18 13.57
CA VAL A 792 -21.58 0.21 12.27
C VAL A 792 -20.52 1.31 12.14
N THR A 793 -19.29 0.93 12.47
CA THR A 793 -18.13 1.80 12.24
C THR A 793 -17.55 1.57 10.84
N GLU A 794 -17.13 2.65 10.18
CA GLU A 794 -16.48 2.65 8.85
C GLU A 794 -15.05 3.24 8.93
N PRO A 795 -14.25 3.26 7.85
CA PRO A 795 -12.87 3.76 7.89
C PRO A 795 -12.70 5.19 8.41
N GLY A 796 -13.74 6.04 8.33
CA GLY A 796 -13.79 7.33 9.00
C GLY A 796 -13.32 8.51 8.16
N TRP A 797 -12.77 9.53 8.82
CA TRP A 797 -12.38 10.80 8.21
C TRP A 797 -10.85 10.98 8.21
N TYR A 798 -10.29 11.32 7.05
CA TYR A 798 -8.87 11.56 6.82
C TYR A 798 -8.72 12.98 6.28
N ILE A 799 -7.76 13.73 6.83
CA ILE A 799 -7.52 15.14 6.53
C ILE A 799 -6.03 15.33 6.26
N ASP A 800 -5.74 16.03 5.17
CA ASP A 800 -4.40 16.31 4.71
C ASP A 800 -4.29 17.71 4.09
N ASP A 801 -3.07 18.24 3.98
CA ASP A 801 -2.77 19.54 3.36
C ASP A 801 -3.72 20.67 3.82
N VAL A 802 -3.81 20.88 5.14
CA VAL A 802 -4.63 21.95 5.70
C VAL A 802 -3.92 23.28 5.47
N GLU A 803 -4.51 24.14 4.64
CA GLU A 803 -3.97 25.44 4.31
C GLU A 803 -4.95 26.55 4.68
N ILE A 804 -4.45 27.56 5.38
CA ILE A 804 -5.16 28.81 5.57
C ILE A 804 -4.44 29.86 4.72
N THR A 805 -5.09 30.23 3.64
CA THR A 805 -4.65 31.35 2.81
C THR A 805 -5.09 32.63 3.48
N LEU A 806 -4.12 33.47 3.81
CA LEU A 806 -4.33 34.78 4.43
C LEU A 806 -4.22 35.83 3.33
N GLY A 807 -5.36 36.23 2.79
CA GLY A 807 -5.44 37.32 1.83
C GLY A 807 -5.04 38.66 2.46
N GLY A 808 -3.96 39.23 1.95
CA GLY A 808 -3.72 40.68 1.94
C GLY A 808 -4.05 41.24 0.56
N SER A 809 -4.06 42.56 0.38
CA SER A 809 -4.07 43.12 -0.97
C SER A 809 -2.91 42.54 -1.77
N GLN A 810 -3.17 42.11 -3.00
CA GLN A 810 -2.11 41.73 -3.91
C GLN A 810 -1.24 42.94 -4.20
N ALA A 811 0.07 42.71 -4.34
CA ALA A 811 0.96 43.78 -4.80
C ALA A 811 0.42 44.35 -6.13
N PRO A 812 0.40 45.68 -6.32
CA PRO A 812 -0.20 46.29 -7.50
C PRO A 812 0.32 45.65 -8.79
N VAL A 813 -0.56 45.26 -9.69
CA VAL A 813 -0.15 44.67 -10.97
C VAL A 813 0.18 45.79 -11.94
N ILE A 814 1.44 45.88 -12.36
CA ILE A 814 1.89 46.81 -13.40
C ILE A 814 1.95 46.05 -14.72
N ILE A 815 1.08 46.43 -15.66
CA ILE A 815 1.08 45.89 -17.02
C ILE A 815 1.03 47.03 -18.04
N ASN A 816 1.36 46.71 -19.30
CA ASN A 816 1.36 47.67 -20.41
C ASN A 816 2.20 48.93 -20.16
N THR A 817 3.32 48.81 -19.43
CA THR A 817 4.29 49.93 -19.34
C THR A 817 4.79 50.28 -20.73
N THR A 818 4.70 51.56 -21.06
CA THR A 818 5.11 52.10 -22.36
C THR A 818 6.58 51.78 -22.59
N ARG A 819 6.85 50.91 -23.56
CA ARG A 819 8.21 50.59 -24.02
C ARG A 819 8.57 51.49 -25.18
N TRP A 820 9.34 52.52 -24.89
CA TRP A 820 9.95 53.37 -25.92
C TRP A 820 10.92 52.55 -26.78
N ARG A 821 10.82 52.75 -28.10
CA ARG A 821 11.84 52.30 -29.05
C ARG A 821 12.85 53.42 -29.27
N ASN A 822 13.97 53.08 -29.89
CA ASN A 822 14.95 54.08 -30.31
C ASN A 822 14.26 55.17 -31.14
N THR A 823 14.52 56.44 -30.82
CA THR A 823 13.77 57.58 -31.39
C THR A 823 14.68 58.70 -31.83
N ASN A 824 14.35 59.38 -32.92
CA ASN A 824 15.04 60.60 -33.34
C ASN A 824 14.41 61.88 -32.75
N ASN A 825 13.45 61.74 -31.82
CA ASN A 825 12.79 62.86 -31.16
C ASN A 825 13.64 63.41 -29.99
N LEU A 826 14.43 64.44 -30.27
CA LEU A 826 15.31 65.11 -29.30
C LEU A 826 14.56 66.06 -28.33
N ALA A 827 13.32 66.43 -28.63
CA ALA A 827 12.62 67.48 -27.90
C ALA A 827 11.89 66.94 -26.65
N GLY A 828 11.47 65.67 -26.66
CA GLY A 828 10.59 65.10 -25.63
C GLY A 828 9.30 65.91 -25.41
N PRO A 829 8.62 65.73 -24.27
CA PRO A 829 8.87 64.70 -23.27
C PRO A 829 8.55 63.29 -23.79
N TYR A 830 9.18 62.29 -23.20
CA TYR A 830 8.89 60.88 -23.44
C TYR A 830 7.87 60.42 -22.39
N LEU A 831 6.60 60.33 -22.81
CA LEU A 831 5.50 59.87 -21.97
C LEU A 831 5.69 58.38 -21.66
N VAL A 832 5.79 58.04 -20.38
CA VAL A 832 5.70 56.65 -19.92
C VAL A 832 4.38 56.50 -19.20
N ALA A 833 3.50 55.68 -19.77
CA ALA A 833 2.24 55.28 -19.15
C ALA A 833 2.28 53.78 -18.82
N SER A 834 1.64 53.40 -17.73
CA SER A 834 1.45 52.01 -17.31
C SER A 834 0.04 51.82 -16.80
N HIS A 835 -0.54 50.66 -17.06
CA HIS A 835 -1.79 50.25 -16.45
C HIS A 835 -1.49 49.58 -15.11
N ILE A 836 -2.00 50.15 -14.04
CA ILE A 836 -1.70 49.73 -12.68
C ILE A 836 -3.02 49.42 -11.99
N THR A 837 -3.31 48.13 -11.84
CA THR A 837 -4.49 47.64 -11.13
C THR A 837 -4.09 47.11 -9.76
N ASP A 838 -4.96 47.31 -8.78
CA ASP A 838 -4.75 46.88 -7.40
C ASP A 838 -6.11 46.37 -6.89
N ASP A 839 -6.10 45.31 -6.09
CA ASP A 839 -7.32 44.73 -5.51
C ASP A 839 -7.80 45.50 -4.26
N GLY A 840 -7.01 46.47 -3.79
CA GLY A 840 -7.36 47.53 -2.83
C GLY A 840 -7.46 48.95 -3.42
N ASN A 841 -7.45 49.98 -2.56
CA ASN A 841 -7.34 51.38 -3.01
C ASN A 841 -5.88 51.68 -3.40
N THR A 842 -5.64 51.95 -4.69
CA THR A 842 -4.31 52.25 -5.24
C THR A 842 -3.72 53.56 -4.69
N HIS A 843 -2.60 53.54 -3.95
CA HIS A 843 -2.10 54.75 -3.27
C HIS A 843 -0.97 55.50 -4.00
N THR A 844 0.11 54.84 -4.50
CA THR A 844 1.22 55.58 -5.17
C THR A 844 1.86 54.86 -6.36
N ALA A 845 2.15 55.62 -7.44
CA ALA A 845 2.88 55.16 -8.63
C ALA A 845 4.01 56.15 -8.99
N VAL A 846 5.21 55.62 -9.24
CA VAL A 846 6.43 56.41 -9.46
C VAL A 846 7.22 55.87 -10.64
N LEU A 847 7.55 56.74 -11.59
CA LEU A 847 8.49 56.47 -12.68
C LEU A 847 9.91 56.82 -12.23
N LYS A 848 10.84 55.88 -12.34
CA LYS A 848 12.26 56.05 -12.01
C LYS A 848 13.06 56.04 -13.31
N TYR A 849 13.84 57.08 -13.62
CA TYR A 849 14.67 57.11 -14.83
C TYR A 849 16.09 57.62 -14.58
N SER A 850 17.03 57.19 -15.42
CA SER A 850 18.43 57.63 -15.46
C SER A 850 18.92 57.77 -16.91
N THR A 851 20.03 58.48 -17.10
CA THR A 851 20.69 58.64 -18.41
C THR A 851 22.14 58.21 -18.33
N ASP A 852 22.67 57.62 -19.41
CA ASP A 852 24.10 57.29 -19.62
C ASP A 852 24.79 56.60 -18.42
N ASN A 853 24.20 55.52 -17.89
CA ASN A 853 24.68 54.75 -16.73
C ASN A 853 24.70 55.51 -15.38
N GLY A 854 23.92 56.58 -15.21
CA GLY A 854 23.81 57.26 -13.92
C GLY A 854 23.39 56.32 -12.79
N ALA A 855 24.18 56.24 -11.70
CA ALA A 855 23.92 55.35 -10.56
C ALA A 855 22.64 55.70 -9.77
N ASN A 856 22.15 56.93 -9.90
CA ASN A 856 20.96 57.43 -9.21
C ASN A 856 19.83 57.67 -10.20
N HIS A 857 18.67 57.08 -9.93
CA HIS A 857 17.45 57.31 -10.71
C HIS A 857 16.69 58.52 -10.16
N VAL A 858 16.26 59.40 -11.06
CA VAL A 858 15.32 60.48 -10.76
C VAL A 858 13.92 59.88 -10.63
N ALA A 859 13.22 60.23 -9.56
CA ALA A 859 11.86 59.78 -9.29
C ALA A 859 10.84 60.83 -9.73
N LEU A 860 9.91 60.44 -10.59
CA LEU A 860 8.80 61.25 -11.06
C LEU A 860 7.49 60.62 -10.59
N ALA A 861 6.68 61.37 -9.84
CA ALA A 861 5.34 60.90 -9.46
C ALA A 861 4.48 60.76 -10.72
N MET A 862 3.85 59.60 -10.89
CA MET A 862 2.91 59.37 -11.98
C MET A 862 1.52 59.84 -11.57
N SER A 863 0.81 60.46 -12.50
CA SER A 863 -0.57 60.91 -12.30
C SER A 863 -1.54 59.93 -12.94
N ARG A 864 -2.60 59.56 -12.19
CA ARG A 864 -3.69 58.73 -12.71
C ARG A 864 -4.51 59.49 -13.76
N LEU A 865 -4.80 58.86 -14.89
CA LEU A 865 -5.66 59.41 -15.93
C LEU A 865 -7.13 59.32 -15.48
N ALA A 866 -7.90 60.38 -15.73
CA ALA A 866 -9.26 60.50 -15.22
C ALA A 866 -10.17 59.41 -15.82
N GLY A 867 -10.71 58.53 -14.95
CA GLY A 867 -11.62 57.47 -15.34
C GLY A 867 -10.96 56.17 -15.83
N SER A 868 -9.65 55.97 -15.61
CA SER A 868 -8.97 54.70 -15.89
C SER A 868 -7.95 54.31 -14.80
N ASP A 869 -7.42 53.09 -14.90
CA ASP A 869 -6.31 52.58 -14.08
C ASP A 869 -4.94 52.84 -14.70
N ASP A 870 -4.87 53.78 -15.65
CA ASP A 870 -3.62 54.15 -16.30
C ASP A 870 -2.95 55.32 -15.56
N PHE A 871 -1.67 55.15 -15.25
CA PHE A 871 -0.82 56.16 -14.65
C PHE A 871 0.20 56.62 -15.67
N SER A 872 0.54 57.91 -15.67
CA SER A 872 1.57 58.43 -16.59
C SER A 872 2.48 59.49 -15.96
N ALA A 873 3.73 59.50 -16.41
CA ALA A 873 4.69 60.57 -16.15
C ALA A 873 5.53 60.85 -17.41
N ASN A 874 6.15 62.02 -17.45
CA ASN A 874 6.90 62.52 -18.61
C ASN A 874 8.39 62.60 -18.29
N ILE A 875 9.21 61.81 -18.99
CA ILE A 875 10.67 61.97 -18.96
C ILE A 875 11.02 63.19 -19.84
N PRO A 876 11.79 64.18 -19.36
CA PRO A 876 12.22 65.31 -20.19
C PRO A 876 13.02 64.87 -21.42
N GLY A 877 12.99 65.69 -22.48
CA GLY A 877 13.77 65.45 -23.71
C GLY A 877 15.26 65.26 -23.45
N GLN A 878 15.89 64.37 -24.23
CA GLN A 878 17.32 64.06 -24.12
C GLN A 878 18.07 64.41 -25.41
N LEU A 879 19.39 64.57 -25.28
CA LEU A 879 20.27 64.86 -26.41
C LEU A 879 20.42 63.64 -27.33
N ALA A 880 20.88 63.88 -28.56
CA ALA A 880 21.18 62.80 -29.50
C ALA A 880 22.29 61.92 -28.93
N GLU A 881 22.18 60.62 -29.18
CA GLU A 881 23.06 59.56 -28.67
C GLU A 881 22.99 59.36 -27.14
N THR A 882 21.89 59.78 -26.49
CA THR A 882 21.66 59.51 -25.05
C THR A 882 20.90 58.19 -24.88
N GLU A 883 21.36 57.36 -23.95
CA GLU A 883 20.60 56.19 -23.49
C GLU A 883 19.70 56.60 -22.31
N VAL A 884 18.39 56.41 -22.46
CA VAL A 884 17.42 56.60 -21.36
C VAL A 884 17.07 55.25 -20.79
N ARG A 885 17.22 55.08 -19.48
CA ARG A 885 16.83 53.87 -18.74
C ARG A 885 15.75 54.21 -17.74
N TYR A 886 14.71 53.39 -17.64
CA TYR A 886 13.60 53.64 -16.73
C TYR A 886 12.88 52.37 -16.29
N TYR A 887 12.20 52.46 -15.16
CA TYR A 887 11.28 51.45 -14.64
C TYR A 887 10.17 52.14 -13.84
N VAL A 888 9.06 51.44 -13.67
CA VAL A 888 7.92 51.93 -12.87
C VAL A 888 7.86 51.16 -11.56
N GLU A 889 7.50 51.85 -10.48
CA GLU A 889 7.30 51.31 -9.14
C GLU A 889 5.91 51.71 -8.64
N ALA A 890 5.12 50.73 -8.19
CA ALA A 890 3.77 50.93 -7.64
C ALA A 890 3.69 50.32 -6.24
N LYS A 891 3.05 51.03 -5.32
CA LYS A 891 2.91 50.62 -3.92
C LYS A 891 1.48 50.84 -3.43
N ASP A 892 0.90 49.82 -2.80
CA ASP A 892 -0.43 49.90 -2.17
C ASP A 892 -0.38 50.49 -0.75
N ASP A 893 -1.55 50.63 -0.12
CA ASP A 893 -1.71 51.16 1.24
C ASP A 893 -1.15 50.23 2.34
N ASP A 894 -1.08 48.93 2.06
CA ASP A 894 -0.59 47.88 2.97
C ASP A 894 0.93 47.70 2.89
N GLY A 895 1.58 48.33 1.91
CA GLY A 895 3.01 48.44 1.78
C GLY A 895 3.65 47.52 0.74
N ASN A 896 2.85 46.75 0.02
CA ASN A 896 3.30 45.83 -1.03
C ASN A 896 3.78 46.60 -2.25
N LEU A 897 4.89 46.15 -2.84
CA LEU A 897 5.63 46.87 -3.88
C LEU A 897 5.77 46.02 -5.14
N THR A 898 5.36 46.56 -6.28
CA THR A 898 5.64 45.97 -7.59
C THR A 898 6.51 46.90 -8.41
N ARG A 899 7.41 46.32 -9.20
CA ARG A 899 8.23 47.04 -10.17
C ARG A 899 8.08 46.44 -11.56
N ASP A 900 8.18 47.28 -12.58
CA ASP A 900 8.23 46.85 -13.96
C ASP A 900 9.43 47.50 -14.69
N PRO A 901 10.42 46.71 -15.15
CA PRO A 901 10.49 45.24 -15.08
C PRO A 901 10.74 44.70 -13.65
N ALA A 902 10.30 43.47 -13.38
CA ALA A 902 10.28 42.87 -12.03
C ALA A 902 11.64 42.81 -11.32
N ASN A 903 12.74 42.78 -12.07
CA ASN A 903 14.11 42.76 -11.55
C ASN A 903 14.72 44.16 -11.31
N ALA A 904 13.94 45.24 -11.41
CA ALA A 904 14.40 46.59 -11.10
C ALA A 904 14.79 46.74 -9.60
N PRO A 905 15.85 47.52 -9.27
CA PRO A 905 16.56 48.46 -10.15
C PRO A 905 17.70 47.85 -10.98
N LEU A 906 17.93 46.53 -10.90
CA LEU A 906 18.98 45.86 -11.70
C LEU A 906 18.54 45.69 -13.17
N GLY A 907 17.25 45.47 -13.41
CA GLY A 907 16.65 45.55 -14.75
C GLY A 907 15.91 46.87 -14.99
N PHE A 908 15.83 47.27 -16.26
CA PHE A 908 15.21 48.51 -16.69
C PHE A 908 14.78 48.39 -18.16
N TYR A 909 13.76 49.15 -18.55
CA TYR A 909 13.52 49.46 -19.95
C TYR A 909 14.50 50.52 -20.42
N HIS A 910 14.87 50.48 -21.69
CA HIS A 910 15.77 51.48 -22.25
C HIS A 910 15.47 51.77 -23.71
N PHE A 911 15.85 52.96 -24.15
CA PHE A 911 15.89 53.33 -25.56
C PHE A 911 17.00 54.34 -25.82
N MET A 912 17.51 54.33 -27.04
CA MET A 912 18.46 55.30 -27.55
C MET A 912 17.74 56.42 -28.26
N VAL A 913 18.12 57.66 -27.97
CA VAL A 913 17.72 58.79 -28.80
C VAL A 913 18.71 58.92 -29.96
N THR A 914 18.38 58.43 -31.16
CA THR A 914 19.31 58.27 -32.31
C THR A 914 18.69 58.67 -33.66
N ASN A 915 19.50 58.75 -34.71
CA ASN A 915 19.13 59.28 -36.03
C ASN A 915 18.86 58.22 -37.13
N ARG A 916 18.73 56.91 -36.88
CA ARG A 916 18.55 55.83 -37.90
C ARG A 916 17.76 54.60 -37.38
N VAL A 917 16.76 54.02 -38.10
CA VAL A 917 16.02 52.77 -37.70
C VAL A 917 15.48 51.94 -38.90
N ALA A 918 15.55 50.59 -38.87
CA ALA A 918 14.76 49.59 -39.64
C ALA A 918 14.76 48.20 -38.90
N ASP A 919 13.61 47.55 -38.64
CA ASP A 919 13.42 46.24 -37.91
C ASP A 919 12.21 45.40 -38.46
N ILE A 920 12.15 44.06 -38.21
CA ILE A 920 11.07 43.08 -38.55
C ILE A 920 10.29 42.56 -37.31
N ASP A 921 8.99 42.24 -37.42
CA ASP A 921 8.17 41.58 -36.38
C ASP A 921 7.12 40.59 -36.99
N VAL A 922 6.96 39.38 -36.44
CA VAL A 922 6.10 38.29 -36.97
C VAL A 922 5.15 37.76 -35.89
N GLN A 923 3.85 37.64 -36.19
CA GLN A 923 2.82 37.23 -35.23
C GLN A 923 1.79 36.24 -35.85
N PRO A 924 1.36 35.20 -35.11
CA PRO A 924 1.88 34.73 -33.83
C PRO A 924 3.26 34.04 -33.95
N GLU A 925 3.98 33.95 -32.83
CA GLU A 925 5.32 33.32 -32.77
C GLU A 925 5.28 31.77 -32.78
N GLN A 926 4.09 31.15 -32.64
CA GLN A 926 3.85 29.70 -32.77
C GLN A 926 2.42 29.41 -33.26
N LEU A 927 2.23 28.33 -34.03
CA LEU A 927 0.93 27.87 -34.53
C LEU A 927 0.60 26.45 -34.07
N ALA A 928 -0.67 26.18 -33.71
CA ALA A 928 -1.14 24.86 -33.26
C ALA A 928 -2.54 24.51 -33.80
N PHE A 929 -2.71 23.28 -34.29
CA PHE A 929 -3.94 22.78 -34.90
C PHE A 929 -4.38 21.45 -34.27
N ASN A 930 -5.68 21.23 -34.09
CA ASN A 930 -6.26 19.97 -33.61
C ASN A 930 -7.44 19.55 -34.50
N LEU A 931 -7.28 18.48 -35.28
CA LEU A 931 -8.17 18.13 -36.39
C LEU A 931 -8.42 16.62 -36.47
N GLY A 932 -9.61 16.19 -36.92
CA GLY A 932 -9.89 14.76 -37.15
C GLY A 932 -9.27 14.22 -38.46
N PRO A 933 -9.06 12.90 -38.62
CA PRO A 933 -8.50 12.31 -39.84
C PRO A 933 -9.28 12.71 -41.09
N GLY A 934 -8.59 13.21 -42.12
CA GLY A 934 -9.20 13.62 -43.40
C GLY A 934 -9.78 15.05 -43.45
N SER A 935 -9.59 15.85 -42.40
CA SER A 935 -9.98 17.26 -42.33
C SER A 935 -9.02 18.21 -43.08
N VAL A 936 -9.53 19.37 -43.51
CA VAL A 936 -8.76 20.49 -44.09
C VAL A 936 -9.07 21.78 -43.32
N ALA A 937 -8.06 22.58 -42.97
CA ALA A 937 -8.17 23.86 -42.28
C ALA A 937 -7.34 24.96 -42.97
N VAL A 938 -7.75 26.23 -42.81
CA VAL A 938 -7.08 27.41 -43.38
C VAL A 938 -6.82 28.42 -42.26
N ASP A 939 -5.64 29.03 -42.25
CA ASP A 939 -5.24 30.07 -41.29
C ASP A 939 -4.36 31.14 -41.95
N SER A 940 -3.87 32.14 -41.21
CA SER A 940 -2.97 33.17 -41.72
C SER A 940 -1.96 33.70 -40.69
N LEU A 941 -0.77 34.08 -41.15
CA LEU A 941 0.27 34.71 -40.35
C LEU A 941 0.41 36.20 -40.71
N LEU A 942 0.67 37.09 -39.74
CA LEU A 942 0.96 38.49 -39.99
C LEU A 942 2.45 38.81 -39.84
N VAL A 943 2.99 39.56 -40.79
CA VAL A 943 4.37 40.10 -40.77
C VAL A 943 4.32 41.62 -40.85
N PHE A 944 5.04 42.29 -39.95
CA PHE A 944 5.17 43.73 -39.83
C PHE A 944 6.60 44.16 -40.18
N ASN A 945 6.73 45.21 -40.98
CA ASN A 945 8.02 45.72 -41.44
C ASN A 945 8.13 47.24 -41.19
N LEU A 946 9.29 47.72 -40.73
CA LEU A 946 9.59 49.14 -40.52
C LEU A 946 10.62 49.73 -41.52
N GLY A 947 11.11 48.93 -42.47
CA GLY A 947 12.04 49.31 -43.54
C GLY A 947 11.65 48.75 -44.92
N LEU A 948 12.55 48.75 -45.92
CA LEU A 948 12.29 48.21 -47.26
C LEU A 948 12.90 46.81 -47.35
N LEU A 949 12.07 45.76 -47.32
CA LEU A 949 12.52 44.36 -47.14
C LEU A 949 12.06 43.42 -48.25
N ASP A 950 12.94 42.50 -48.62
CA ASP A 950 12.68 41.39 -49.55
C ASP A 950 12.60 40.07 -48.76
N LEU A 951 11.43 39.41 -48.80
CA LEU A 951 11.13 38.23 -47.99
C LEU A 951 10.92 36.98 -48.85
N HIS A 952 11.54 35.86 -48.46
CA HIS A 952 11.35 34.53 -49.05
C HIS A 952 10.88 33.50 -48.01
N PHE A 953 9.92 32.64 -48.37
CA PHE A 953 9.29 31.67 -47.46
C PHE A 953 9.67 30.22 -47.81
N THR A 954 10.01 29.41 -46.80
CA THR A 954 10.20 27.95 -46.97
C THR A 954 9.62 27.15 -45.80
N ILE A 955 9.21 25.89 -46.05
CA ILE A 955 8.71 24.97 -45.01
C ILE A 955 9.74 23.86 -44.82
N THR A 956 10.07 23.55 -43.57
CA THR A 956 10.98 22.46 -43.23
C THR A 956 10.40 21.58 -42.11
N ASP A 957 10.73 20.29 -42.12
CA ASP A 957 10.47 19.40 -40.98
C ASP A 957 11.59 19.55 -39.95
N THR A 958 11.22 19.57 -38.67
CA THR A 958 12.09 19.50 -37.47
C THR A 958 13.18 18.41 -37.51
N VAL A 959 13.03 17.37 -38.34
CA VAL A 959 14.05 16.32 -38.51
C VAL A 959 15.31 16.81 -39.27
N THR A 960 15.24 17.92 -40.01
CA THR A 960 16.36 18.38 -40.86
C THR A 960 17.48 19.08 -40.07
N THR A 961 17.16 19.76 -38.96
CA THR A 961 18.13 20.36 -38.03
C THR A 961 18.78 19.29 -37.13
N ALA A 962 18.05 18.24 -36.78
CA ALA A 962 18.62 17.06 -36.10
C ALA A 962 19.66 16.35 -37.00
N LEU A 963 19.47 16.30 -38.32
CA LEU A 963 20.43 15.74 -39.28
C LEU A 963 21.75 16.53 -39.40
N GLN A 964 21.73 17.84 -39.15
CA GLN A 964 22.95 18.67 -39.11
C GLN A 964 23.71 18.48 -37.78
N ALA A 965 23.00 18.33 -36.67
CA ALA A 965 23.59 17.97 -35.37
C ALA A 965 24.14 16.52 -35.35
N ILE A 966 23.46 15.58 -36.04
CA ILE A 966 23.90 14.19 -36.21
C ILE A 966 25.15 14.11 -37.09
N HIS A 967 25.26 14.89 -38.18
CA HIS A 967 26.50 14.97 -38.97
C HIS A 967 27.68 15.52 -38.15
N ALA A 968 27.44 16.46 -37.24
CA ALA A 968 28.46 16.96 -36.32
C ALA A 968 28.89 15.88 -35.29
N ALA A 969 27.94 15.09 -34.79
CA ALA A 969 28.19 13.98 -33.86
C ALA A 969 28.87 12.77 -34.51
N ASP A 970 28.54 12.45 -35.78
CA ASP A 970 29.14 11.35 -36.54
C ASP A 970 30.61 11.65 -36.89
N ASN A 971 30.91 12.93 -37.20
CA ASN A 971 32.28 13.40 -37.36
C ASN A 971 33.08 13.36 -36.05
N ALA A 972 32.46 13.73 -34.92
CA ALA A 972 33.11 13.67 -33.60
C ALA A 972 33.35 12.21 -33.14
N TYR A 973 32.44 11.29 -33.45
CA TYR A 973 32.58 9.86 -33.15
C TYR A 973 33.62 9.18 -34.06
N GLY A 974 33.68 9.54 -35.34
CA GLY A 974 34.74 9.10 -36.25
C GLY A 974 36.13 9.50 -35.76
N ASP A 975 36.26 10.73 -35.26
CA ASP A 975 37.51 11.25 -34.71
C ASP A 975 37.88 10.58 -33.37
N LEU A 976 36.88 10.25 -32.53
CA LEU A 976 37.06 9.49 -31.29
C LEU A 976 37.49 8.03 -31.56
N VAL A 977 36.89 7.36 -32.54
CA VAL A 977 37.26 5.99 -32.96
C VAL A 977 38.66 5.97 -33.59
N GLN A 978 39.05 7.03 -34.29
CA GLN A 978 40.40 7.16 -34.84
C GLN A 978 41.44 7.41 -33.74
N ARG A 979 41.10 8.20 -32.69
CA ARG A 979 41.93 8.40 -31.49
C ARG A 979 42.04 7.14 -30.62
N LEU A 980 40.97 6.35 -30.50
CA LEU A 980 40.95 5.08 -29.75
C LEU A 980 41.65 3.93 -30.49
N ARG A 981 41.75 3.98 -31.83
CA ARG A 981 42.59 3.05 -32.61
C ARG A 981 44.09 3.34 -32.49
N LEU A 982 44.48 4.54 -32.09
CA LEU A 982 45.89 4.93 -31.92
C LEU A 982 46.42 4.68 -30.50
N ASN A 983 45.55 4.49 -29.51
CA ASN A 983 45.93 4.14 -28.14
C ASN A 983 45.49 2.71 -27.81
N GLU A 984 46.35 1.73 -28.10
CA GLU A 984 46.21 0.37 -27.58
C GLU A 984 46.31 0.38 -26.05
N LYS A 985 45.17 0.51 -25.36
CA LYS A 985 44.85 -0.12 -24.05
C LYS A 985 43.52 0.42 -23.50
N ALA A 986 42.43 -0.29 -23.81
CA ALA A 986 41.24 -0.56 -22.98
C ALA A 986 40.03 -0.77 -23.91
N ALA A 987 39.58 -2.01 -24.06
CA ALA A 987 38.35 -2.33 -24.80
C ALA A 987 37.11 -2.08 -23.90
N PRO A 988 36.07 -1.37 -24.37
CA PRO A 988 34.84 -1.19 -23.59
C PRO A 988 33.99 -2.48 -23.53
N SER A 989 33.31 -2.69 -22.41
CA SER A 989 32.56 -3.92 -22.07
C SER A 989 31.43 -4.24 -23.07
N HIS A 990 31.08 -5.53 -23.14
CA HIS A 990 30.05 -6.08 -24.03
C HIS A 990 28.67 -5.40 -23.87
N THR A 991 28.40 -4.80 -22.71
CA THR A 991 27.17 -4.07 -22.36
C THR A 991 27.08 -2.73 -23.11
N ALA A 992 28.18 -1.99 -23.23
CA ALA A 992 28.22 -0.72 -23.97
C ALA A 992 28.08 -0.94 -25.48
N GLN A 993 28.66 -2.03 -26.01
CA GLN A 993 28.53 -2.39 -27.42
C GLN A 993 27.10 -2.85 -27.79
N ARG A 994 26.37 -3.44 -26.84
CA ARG A 994 24.96 -3.83 -27.03
C ARG A 994 24.02 -2.62 -27.02
N ALA A 995 24.22 -1.68 -26.10
CA ALA A 995 23.42 -0.45 -26.02
C ALA A 995 23.53 0.38 -27.31
N VAL A 996 24.76 0.58 -27.83
CA VAL A 996 25.00 1.33 -29.07
C VAL A 996 24.40 0.62 -30.29
N LYS A 997 24.54 -0.71 -30.40
CA LYS A 997 23.94 -1.48 -31.51
C LYS A 997 22.41 -1.50 -31.47
N HIS A 998 21.81 -1.48 -30.28
CA HIS A 998 20.36 -1.47 -30.12
C HIS A 998 19.77 -0.10 -30.50
N THR A 999 20.42 1.00 -30.11
CA THR A 999 20.02 2.36 -30.51
C THR A 999 20.22 2.61 -32.01
N LEU A 1000 21.31 2.11 -32.61
CA LEU A 1000 21.55 2.17 -34.07
C LEU A 1000 20.57 1.30 -34.88
N PHE A 1001 20.06 0.21 -34.31
CA PHE A 1001 19.04 -0.64 -34.93
C PHE A 1001 17.67 0.03 -34.91
N MET A 1002 17.30 0.68 -33.80
CA MET A 1002 16.07 1.47 -33.69
C MET A 1002 16.07 2.67 -34.66
N LEU A 1003 17.21 3.34 -34.84
CA LEU A 1003 17.36 4.49 -35.75
C LEU A 1003 17.47 4.13 -37.23
N ARG A 1004 17.94 2.92 -37.57
CA ARG A 1004 17.98 2.42 -38.97
C ARG A 1004 16.61 2.03 -39.51
N ASN A 1005 15.66 1.74 -38.61
CA ASN A 1005 14.32 1.29 -38.96
C ASN A 1005 13.25 2.38 -38.78
N ALA A 1006 13.65 3.63 -38.46
CA ALA A 1006 12.76 4.78 -38.50
C ALA A 1006 12.36 5.10 -39.95
N PRO A 1007 11.07 5.37 -40.25
CA PRO A 1007 10.61 5.58 -41.62
C PRO A 1007 11.34 6.75 -42.28
N ARG A 1008 11.94 6.52 -43.45
CA ARG A 1008 12.62 7.55 -44.23
C ARG A 1008 11.63 8.27 -45.15
N GLY A 1009 11.41 9.55 -44.89
CA GLY A 1009 11.08 10.58 -45.88
C GLY A 1009 9.68 10.54 -46.50
N ALA A 1010 8.83 11.45 -46.08
CA ALA A 1010 7.94 12.18 -46.99
C ALA A 1010 8.03 13.67 -46.63
N ALA A 1011 8.02 14.55 -47.64
CA ALA A 1011 7.94 16.00 -47.46
C ALA A 1011 6.73 16.36 -46.56
N VAL A 1012 6.79 17.50 -45.86
CA VAL A 1012 5.64 18.05 -45.12
C VAL A 1012 4.52 18.37 -46.11
N SER A 1013 3.72 17.36 -46.47
CA SER A 1013 2.67 17.45 -47.49
C SER A 1013 1.35 17.95 -46.92
N TRP A 1014 1.26 18.05 -45.59
CA TRP A 1014 0.06 18.42 -44.87
C TRP A 1014 -0.02 19.92 -44.56
N LEU A 1015 1.06 20.70 -44.73
CA LEU A 1015 1.11 22.14 -44.51
C LEU A 1015 1.60 22.87 -45.77
N GLN A 1016 0.88 23.90 -46.19
CA GLN A 1016 1.24 24.72 -47.35
C GLN A 1016 1.15 26.22 -47.02
N VAL A 1017 2.17 26.98 -47.42
CA VAL A 1017 2.16 28.46 -47.41
C VAL A 1017 1.67 28.94 -48.78
N GLY A 1018 0.74 29.88 -48.81
CA GLY A 1018 0.08 30.32 -50.04
C GLY A 1018 0.87 31.32 -50.90
N ILE A 1019 2.04 31.80 -50.44
CA ILE A 1019 2.96 32.68 -51.18
C ILE A 1019 4.43 32.28 -50.93
N ASP A 1020 5.29 32.41 -51.96
CA ASP A 1020 6.70 31.97 -51.90
C ASP A 1020 7.70 33.12 -51.64
N SER A 1021 7.31 34.37 -51.94
CA SER A 1021 8.09 35.57 -51.65
C SER A 1021 7.23 36.83 -51.66
N ALA A 1022 7.67 37.88 -50.97
CA ALA A 1022 7.01 39.20 -50.99
C ALA A 1022 8.00 40.34 -50.73
N LEU A 1023 7.85 41.44 -51.46
CA LEU A 1023 8.53 42.71 -51.18
C LEU A 1023 7.59 43.58 -50.33
N VAL A 1024 8.06 44.05 -49.18
CA VAL A 1024 7.25 44.85 -48.25
C VAL A 1024 7.91 46.20 -48.04
N GLU A 1025 7.18 47.28 -48.32
CA GLU A 1025 7.64 48.65 -48.05
C GLU A 1025 7.43 49.02 -46.57
N GLY A 1026 8.21 49.97 -46.05
CA GLY A 1026 8.19 50.32 -44.62
C GLY A 1026 6.80 50.71 -44.11
N GLU A 1027 6.48 50.26 -42.90
CA GLU A 1027 5.21 50.42 -42.17
C GLU A 1027 4.01 49.65 -42.74
N GLN A 1028 4.22 48.67 -43.64
CA GLN A 1028 3.16 47.81 -44.17
C GLN A 1028 3.03 46.47 -43.42
N ARG A 1029 1.81 45.90 -43.50
CA ARG A 1029 1.48 44.56 -42.97
C ARG A 1029 1.31 43.59 -44.13
N LEU A 1030 1.98 42.44 -44.05
CA LEU A 1030 1.79 41.33 -44.98
C LEU A 1030 1.02 40.20 -44.28
N VAL A 1031 -0.05 39.72 -44.92
CA VAL A 1031 -0.82 38.55 -44.46
C VAL A 1031 -0.46 37.36 -45.32
N VAL A 1032 0.03 36.28 -44.69
CA VAL A 1032 0.51 35.06 -45.34
C VAL A 1032 -0.52 33.95 -45.09
N PRO A 1033 -1.29 33.50 -46.12
CA PRO A 1033 -2.28 32.45 -45.94
C PRO A 1033 -1.63 31.06 -45.82
N LEU A 1034 -2.22 30.20 -44.97
CA LEU A 1034 -1.78 28.84 -44.66
C LEU A 1034 -2.89 27.83 -44.90
N LEU A 1035 -2.56 26.64 -45.42
CA LEU A 1035 -3.49 25.53 -45.63
C LEU A 1035 -2.95 24.27 -44.95
N VAL A 1036 -3.80 23.62 -44.14
CA VAL A 1036 -3.52 22.37 -43.42
C VAL A 1036 -4.43 21.27 -43.92
N ASN A 1037 -3.89 20.11 -44.33
CA ASN A 1037 -4.64 18.97 -44.86
C ASN A 1037 -4.20 17.67 -44.19
N THR A 1038 -5.12 17.04 -43.45
CA THR A 1038 -4.86 15.82 -42.67
C THR A 1038 -5.16 14.52 -43.43
N ALA A 1039 -5.53 14.60 -44.71
CA ALA A 1039 -5.83 13.43 -45.52
C ALA A 1039 -4.60 12.50 -45.68
N GLY A 1040 -4.74 11.25 -45.25
CA GLY A 1040 -3.69 10.23 -45.33
C GLY A 1040 -2.67 10.27 -44.18
N LEU A 1041 -2.84 11.17 -43.21
CA LEU A 1041 -2.04 11.18 -41.97
C LEU A 1041 -2.62 10.20 -40.94
N GLN A 1042 -1.74 9.61 -40.13
CA GLN A 1042 -2.12 8.76 -38.99
C GLN A 1042 -2.42 9.59 -37.75
N ASP A 1043 -3.21 9.01 -36.84
CA ASP A 1043 -3.48 9.58 -35.52
C ASP A 1043 -2.18 9.83 -34.74
N GLY A 1044 -2.13 10.95 -34.01
CA GLY A 1044 -0.94 11.41 -33.30
C GLY A 1044 -0.57 12.87 -33.61
N THR A 1045 0.56 13.31 -33.07
CA THR A 1045 1.09 14.69 -33.22
C THR A 1045 2.12 14.75 -34.36
N HIS A 1046 1.99 15.75 -35.23
CA HIS A 1046 2.85 16.05 -36.38
C HIS A 1046 3.43 17.46 -36.23
N LEU A 1047 4.72 17.67 -36.53
CA LEU A 1047 5.43 18.95 -36.32
C LEU A 1047 6.05 19.48 -37.63
N ALA A 1048 6.11 20.80 -37.78
CA ALA A 1048 6.76 21.49 -38.91
C ALA A 1048 7.27 22.89 -38.50
N GLN A 1049 8.04 23.54 -39.37
CA GLN A 1049 8.51 24.93 -39.22
C GLN A 1049 8.36 25.73 -40.52
N ILE A 1050 8.01 27.02 -40.39
CA ILE A 1050 8.02 28.00 -41.49
C ILE A 1050 9.22 28.94 -41.29
N VAL A 1051 10.08 29.08 -42.29
CA VAL A 1051 11.30 29.89 -42.25
C VAL A 1051 11.18 31.12 -43.16
N PHE A 1052 11.50 32.30 -42.63
CA PHE A 1052 11.50 33.60 -43.30
C PHE A 1052 12.95 34.01 -43.56
N HIS A 1053 13.31 34.28 -44.81
CA HIS A 1053 14.60 34.87 -45.17
C HIS A 1053 14.40 36.33 -45.55
N SER A 1054 15.17 37.24 -44.95
CA SER A 1054 15.11 38.69 -45.17
C SER A 1054 16.48 39.25 -45.60
N ASN A 1055 16.47 40.47 -46.13
CA ASN A 1055 17.68 41.26 -46.41
C ASN A 1055 18.02 42.25 -45.27
N ASP A 1056 17.40 42.11 -44.10
CA ASP A 1056 17.75 42.85 -42.89
C ASP A 1056 19.14 42.39 -42.39
N PRO A 1057 20.13 43.29 -42.24
CA PRO A 1057 21.46 42.91 -41.78
C PRO A 1057 21.50 42.45 -40.33
N ASP A 1058 20.54 42.87 -39.50
CA ASP A 1058 20.46 42.53 -38.09
C ASP A 1058 19.62 41.26 -37.88
N GLU A 1059 18.57 41.03 -38.70
CA GLU A 1059 17.69 39.84 -38.63
C GLU A 1059 17.44 39.15 -39.99
N PRO A 1060 18.45 38.47 -40.58
CA PRO A 1060 18.35 37.90 -41.92
C PRO A 1060 17.49 36.63 -42.02
N VAL A 1061 17.17 35.98 -40.89
CA VAL A 1061 16.35 34.76 -40.84
C VAL A 1061 15.48 34.73 -39.57
N THR A 1062 14.18 34.49 -39.73
CA THR A 1062 13.21 34.29 -38.63
C THR A 1062 12.50 32.94 -38.83
N THR A 1063 12.04 32.25 -37.78
CA THR A 1063 11.38 30.93 -37.90
C THR A 1063 10.15 30.83 -36.99
N VAL A 1064 9.06 30.22 -37.47
CA VAL A 1064 7.82 29.98 -36.72
C VAL A 1064 7.50 28.48 -36.66
N PRO A 1065 7.42 27.85 -35.47
CA PRO A 1065 7.04 26.44 -35.30
C PRO A 1065 5.54 26.19 -35.47
N VAL A 1066 5.19 25.00 -35.98
CA VAL A 1066 3.82 24.55 -36.23
C VAL A 1066 3.56 23.13 -35.69
N GLU A 1067 2.49 22.96 -34.90
CA GLU A 1067 2.05 21.67 -34.34
C GLU A 1067 0.64 21.26 -34.85
N LEU A 1068 0.44 19.99 -35.19
CA LEU A 1068 -0.85 19.41 -35.60
C LEU A 1068 -1.15 18.10 -34.85
N VAL A 1069 -2.32 17.99 -34.22
CA VAL A 1069 -2.78 16.77 -33.52
C VAL A 1069 -3.97 16.13 -34.24
N ILE A 1070 -3.92 14.80 -34.46
CA ILE A 1070 -4.97 14.00 -35.14
C ILE A 1070 -5.52 12.89 -34.23
N ARG A 1071 -6.86 12.71 -34.17
CA ARG A 1071 -7.54 11.66 -33.38
C ARG A 1071 -8.65 10.92 -34.18
N GLY A 1072 -8.55 9.62 -34.40
CA GLY A 1072 -9.44 8.81 -35.24
C GLY A 1072 -10.43 7.91 -34.49
N THR A 1073 -11.55 7.59 -35.15
CA THR A 1073 -12.61 6.68 -34.68
C THR A 1073 -12.88 5.61 -35.74
N GLY A 1074 -12.79 4.30 -35.41
CA GLY A 1074 -13.28 3.21 -36.28
C GLY A 1074 -12.52 1.86 -36.24
N VAL A 1075 -13.28 0.76 -36.10
CA VAL A 1075 -12.89 -0.67 -35.96
C VAL A 1075 -13.08 -1.44 -37.28
N GLY A 1076 -12.33 -2.52 -37.54
CA GLY A 1076 -12.51 -3.44 -38.68
C GLY A 1076 -12.82 -4.91 -38.29
N GLU A 1077 -13.74 -5.56 -39.01
CA GLU A 1077 -14.41 -6.84 -38.71
C GLU A 1077 -13.71 -8.13 -39.23
N HIS A 1078 -13.89 -9.24 -38.49
CA HIS A 1078 -13.85 -10.62 -39.01
C HIS A 1078 -15.01 -11.45 -38.42
N SER A 1079 -15.67 -12.25 -39.26
CA SER A 1079 -16.96 -12.90 -39.02
C SER A 1079 -16.88 -14.29 -38.37
N ALA A 1080 -17.43 -14.41 -37.16
CA ALA A 1080 -17.89 -15.65 -36.55
C ALA A 1080 -19.38 -15.51 -36.17
N ALA A 1081 -20.13 -16.61 -36.09
CA ALA A 1081 -21.55 -16.58 -35.76
C ALA A 1081 -21.77 -15.94 -34.37
N PRO A 1082 -22.77 -15.07 -34.22
CA PRO A 1082 -22.85 -14.22 -33.05
C PRO A 1082 -23.22 -14.99 -31.76
N PRO A 1083 -22.54 -14.71 -30.64
CA PRO A 1083 -22.84 -15.28 -29.33
C PRO A 1083 -24.29 -15.01 -28.89
N GLN A 1084 -24.85 -15.88 -28.04
CA GLN A 1084 -26.19 -15.70 -27.45
C GLN A 1084 -26.14 -15.17 -26.00
N THR A 1085 -24.97 -15.22 -25.35
CA THR A 1085 -24.73 -14.80 -23.95
C THR A 1085 -23.38 -14.10 -23.83
N ILE A 1086 -23.20 -13.24 -22.81
CA ILE A 1086 -21.88 -12.67 -22.45
C ILE A 1086 -21.03 -13.78 -21.84
N ALA A 1087 -19.81 -13.99 -22.34
CA ALA A 1087 -18.88 -14.98 -21.80
C ALA A 1087 -17.43 -14.45 -21.79
N LEU A 1088 -16.68 -14.75 -20.73
CA LEU A 1088 -15.26 -14.47 -20.59
C LEU A 1088 -14.51 -15.81 -20.57
N ARG A 1089 -13.56 -16.02 -21.50
CA ARG A 1089 -12.76 -17.25 -21.57
C ARG A 1089 -11.50 -17.14 -20.71
N GLN A 1090 -11.02 -18.28 -20.24
CA GLN A 1090 -9.79 -18.40 -19.45
C GLN A 1090 -8.59 -17.82 -20.21
N SER A 1091 -7.77 -17.00 -19.53
CA SER A 1091 -6.59 -16.36 -20.14
C SER A 1091 -5.47 -17.37 -20.38
N GLN A 1092 -4.87 -17.37 -21.58
CA GLN A 1092 -3.73 -18.24 -21.92
C GLN A 1092 -2.62 -17.50 -22.70
N PRO A 1093 -1.33 -17.74 -22.35
CA PRO A 1093 -0.86 -18.43 -21.16
C PRO A 1093 -1.17 -17.64 -19.88
N ASN A 1094 -1.00 -18.25 -18.70
CA ASN A 1094 -1.31 -17.64 -17.39
C ASN A 1094 -0.84 -16.15 -17.31
N PRO A 1095 -1.66 -15.21 -16.79
CA PRO A 1095 -1.35 -13.79 -16.66
C PRO A 1095 -0.04 -13.45 -15.92
N PHE A 1096 0.58 -14.40 -15.20
CA PHE A 1096 1.87 -14.22 -14.54
C PHE A 1096 3.09 -14.43 -15.45
N ARG A 1097 2.90 -14.60 -16.77
CA ARG A 1097 3.97 -14.47 -17.78
C ARG A 1097 4.03 -13.04 -18.33
N GLY A 1098 5.15 -12.65 -18.93
CA GLY A 1098 5.34 -11.31 -19.51
C GLY A 1098 4.34 -10.89 -20.62
N SER A 1099 3.45 -11.78 -21.07
CA SER A 1099 2.23 -11.45 -21.85
C SER A 1099 1.18 -12.58 -21.76
N THR A 1100 -0.12 -12.22 -21.85
CA THR A 1100 -1.27 -13.14 -21.86
C THR A 1100 -2.32 -12.70 -22.90
N MET A 1101 -3.26 -13.60 -23.25
CA MET A 1101 -4.38 -13.32 -24.16
C MET A 1101 -5.72 -13.47 -23.42
N ILE A 1102 -6.57 -12.45 -23.51
CA ILE A 1102 -7.93 -12.43 -22.93
C ILE A 1102 -8.94 -12.50 -24.08
N GLN A 1103 -9.86 -13.46 -24.03
CA GLN A 1103 -10.91 -13.65 -25.03
C GLN A 1103 -12.30 -13.55 -24.39
N TYR A 1104 -13.23 -12.82 -25.03
CA TYR A 1104 -14.60 -12.65 -24.56
C TYR A 1104 -15.59 -12.62 -25.73
N GLU A 1105 -16.87 -12.88 -25.45
CA GLU A 1105 -17.96 -13.00 -26.42
C GLU A 1105 -19.17 -12.14 -25.99
N LEU A 1106 -19.82 -11.45 -26.94
CA LEU A 1106 -20.96 -10.54 -26.71
C LEU A 1106 -22.16 -10.90 -27.60
N PRO A 1107 -23.42 -10.81 -27.11
CA PRO A 1107 -24.59 -11.14 -27.91
C PRO A 1107 -24.93 -10.09 -28.97
N VAL A 1108 -25.41 -10.51 -30.16
CA VAL A 1108 -25.89 -9.55 -31.18
C VAL A 1108 -27.31 -9.09 -30.90
N GLY A 1109 -27.51 -7.77 -30.87
CA GLY A 1109 -28.81 -7.11 -30.74
C GLY A 1109 -29.09 -6.45 -29.38
N ILE A 1110 -28.08 -6.35 -28.51
CA ILE A 1110 -28.15 -5.60 -27.25
C ILE A 1110 -27.57 -4.19 -27.50
N SER A 1111 -28.29 -3.14 -27.08
CA SER A 1111 -27.78 -1.77 -26.99
C SER A 1111 -27.53 -1.44 -25.52
N GLY A 1112 -26.29 -1.09 -25.16
CA GLY A 1112 -25.92 -0.69 -23.81
C GLY A 1112 -24.39 -0.70 -23.63
N GLU A 1113 -23.91 0.07 -22.65
CA GLU A 1113 -22.47 0.20 -22.38
C GLU A 1113 -21.83 -1.14 -21.95
N ILE A 1114 -20.76 -1.53 -22.64
CA ILE A 1114 -19.96 -2.71 -22.36
C ILE A 1114 -18.61 -2.25 -21.82
N LYS A 1115 -18.22 -2.78 -20.65
CA LYS A 1115 -16.93 -2.51 -20.01
C LYS A 1115 -16.19 -3.81 -19.71
N LEU A 1116 -15.01 -3.97 -20.30
CA LEU A 1116 -14.05 -5.03 -19.95
C LEU A 1116 -12.86 -4.39 -19.23
N ALA A 1117 -12.64 -4.76 -17.98
CA ALA A 1117 -11.55 -4.25 -17.17
C ALA A 1117 -10.75 -5.38 -16.52
N ILE A 1118 -9.44 -5.19 -16.41
CA ILE A 1118 -8.52 -6.03 -15.65
C ILE A 1118 -8.47 -5.50 -14.23
N TYR A 1119 -8.59 -6.41 -13.27
CA TYR A 1119 -8.42 -6.15 -11.86
C TYR A 1119 -7.16 -6.88 -11.36
N ASN A 1120 -6.46 -6.31 -10.38
CA ASN A 1120 -5.39 -7.03 -9.69
C ASN A 1120 -5.97 -7.99 -8.66
N LEU A 1121 -5.12 -8.77 -7.99
CA LEU A 1121 -5.53 -9.74 -6.97
C LEU A 1121 -6.20 -9.11 -5.74
N LEU A 1122 -6.07 -7.79 -5.57
CA LEU A 1122 -6.74 -6.99 -4.54
C LEU A 1122 -8.10 -6.45 -5.00
N GLY A 1123 -8.57 -6.82 -6.20
CA GLY A 1123 -9.84 -6.36 -6.76
C GLY A 1123 -9.80 -4.90 -7.25
N GLN A 1124 -8.63 -4.27 -7.34
CA GLN A 1124 -8.47 -2.91 -7.86
C GLN A 1124 -8.39 -2.94 -9.38
N GLN A 1125 -9.11 -2.04 -10.04
CA GLN A 1125 -9.15 -1.97 -11.50
C GLN A 1125 -7.83 -1.42 -12.06
N VAL A 1126 -6.96 -2.31 -12.55
CA VAL A 1126 -5.63 -1.97 -13.09
C VAL A 1126 -5.74 -1.27 -14.44
N ARG A 1127 -6.66 -1.75 -15.30
CA ARG A 1127 -6.80 -1.22 -16.66
C ARG A 1127 -8.16 -1.55 -17.24
N VAL A 1128 -8.82 -0.56 -17.84
CA VAL A 1128 -9.96 -0.82 -18.73
C VAL A 1128 -9.43 -1.15 -20.11
N LEU A 1129 -9.76 -2.34 -20.61
CA LEU A 1129 -9.37 -2.78 -21.94
C LEU A 1129 -10.36 -2.31 -23.00
N VAL A 1130 -11.66 -2.28 -22.65
CA VAL A 1130 -12.76 -1.88 -23.54
C VAL A 1130 -13.83 -1.17 -22.71
N GLN A 1131 -14.33 -0.03 -23.18
CA GLN A 1131 -15.49 0.66 -22.60
C GLN A 1131 -16.24 1.42 -23.70
N GLY A 1132 -17.53 1.12 -23.91
CA GLY A 1132 -18.38 1.79 -24.90
C GLY A 1132 -19.66 1.01 -25.24
N GLU A 1133 -20.58 1.63 -25.97
CA GLU A 1133 -21.87 1.05 -26.41
C GLU A 1133 -21.78 -0.13 -27.39
#